data_AF-A0A9E7JGW2-F1
#
_entry.id   AF-A0A9E7JGW2-F1
#
_cell.length_a   1.000
_cell.length_b   1.000
_cell.length_c   1.000
_cell.angle_alpha   90.00
_cell.angle_beta   90.00
_cell.angle_gamma   90.00
#
_symmetry.space_group_name_H-M   'P 1'
#
loop_
_entity.id
_entity.type
_entity.pdbx_description
1 polymer ?
#
loop_
_entity_poly.entity_id
_entity_poly.type
_entity_poly.pdbx_seq_one_letter_code
_entity_poly.pdbx_strand_id
1 'polypeptide(L)'
;MASGANSDTLLARDVTSSEIENPRQPLINGVTSSESYSATAAILPFLFPALGGLLYGYDIGATSGAKISLQSSSLSGTTWYNLSSLEIGLVVSGSLYGALIGSVLAFTIADFLGRRRELIISAVLYFVGALLTAMAPNFPVMVIGRFVFGTGIGLAMHAAPMYIAETSPTQIRGRLISLKEFFIVFGMLLGYISGSIYVDLIGGWRYMYATSAPICLIMGIGMWWLPPSPRWLLLCTIQGKGSLPHVREVAITCLCRLRGVAFSSSASEQVDLILDELSYVDQEKQAAFSEIFQGKCLKALIIGAGLVTGQPSVLYYAATILQSAGFSAASDATRVSILLGLLKLIMTGVAVLVVDRLGRRPLLIGGVSGIAISLFLLSSYYTLLKALPAVAVIALLLYVGCYQLSFGPIGWLMISEIFPLRLRGRGLSIAVLVNFASNALVTFAFSPLETLVGTGVLFAGFGSPTPGFFSPERGIYRSKHRPAALPQDPFMDLVSYVFSFPHQGVTALVDSRSGASIAYAELRGIVRSLAAGLSRVGITSKDVVLVMLPNSILFPVVFLGVLSVGAVFSTMNPLSSREEITKQMSLCRFTLIFTVPDNVAKLGGLGVKIVTVPEEPKFDAHKFVLFNNLISSDPNGASMPVIRQTDTAAILFSSGTTGASKGVVLTHRNLIATVELFVRVEASQYSSESWRNVYLTAIPMFHVYGLSLFSMGLLSLGSTIVVMSKFDVEEAVRAIDAFKVTHFPSVPPIMTALIRANGATGCRLQSLVQVSCGAAPIAPKAIHDFLKAFPHVDFIQGYGLTESAAVGTRGFNTTNCKRHISVGLLAPNMQAKIIDLETGSCLPPGTSGELLLHGAAIMKGYLNDDDATSSAIIEDGWLKTGDIAYFDGDGYLYILDRLKETIKYKGFQIAPADLEALLIAHPDIVDVAVTAAKNEEAGEIPVAFVVTRSGSKLTSTDVIEFVAKQVTPYKKVREVVFVNSIPRSPAGKTLRRQLRDNLAASRM
;
A
#
# COMPACT_ATOMS: atom_id res chain seq x y z
N MET A 1 40.64 49.93 -32.71
CA MET A 1 39.71 50.92 -32.10
C MET A 1 38.37 50.22 -31.90
N ALA A 2 37.86 50.26 -30.65
CA ALA A 2 36.49 49.95 -30.15
C ALA A 2 35.82 48.63 -30.60
N SER A 3 35.74 47.57 -29.78
CA SER A 3 34.77 47.30 -28.69
C SER A 3 33.30 47.32 -29.14
N GLY A 4 32.44 46.32 -28.96
CA GLY A 4 32.50 45.01 -28.33
C GLY A 4 31.07 44.45 -28.44
N ALA A 5 30.92 43.19 -28.88
CA ALA A 5 29.63 42.54 -29.08
C ALA A 5 29.62 41.16 -28.42
N ASN A 6 28.52 40.89 -27.73
CA ASN A 6 28.20 39.73 -26.90
C ASN A 6 28.17 38.38 -27.65
N SER A 7 28.57 37.32 -26.94
CA SER A 7 27.98 35.97 -27.04
C SER A 7 28.19 35.28 -25.67
N ASP A 8 27.14 34.83 -24.98
CA ASP A 8 26.71 33.41 -24.80
C ASP A 8 26.63 33.17 -23.26
N THR A 9 25.80 32.35 -22.61
CA THR A 9 24.73 31.38 -22.95
C THR A 9 24.03 30.93 -21.62
N LEU A 10 22.86 30.27 -21.75
CA LEU A 10 22.36 29.10 -20.96
C LEU A 10 21.65 29.27 -19.58
N LEU A 11 20.32 29.03 -19.50
CA LEU A 11 19.67 27.77 -19.03
C LEU A 11 18.17 27.90 -18.63
N ALA A 12 17.35 27.08 -19.32
CA ALA A 12 16.11 26.35 -18.96
C ALA A 12 15.25 26.71 -17.71
N ARG A 13 13.92 26.90 -17.90
CA ARG A 13 12.85 25.91 -17.59
C ARG A 13 11.41 26.48 -17.66
N ASP A 14 10.56 25.62 -18.20
CA ASP A 14 9.13 25.36 -17.93
C ASP A 14 8.02 26.35 -18.33
N VAL A 15 7.19 25.80 -19.21
CA VAL A 15 5.98 26.30 -19.85
C VAL A 15 4.78 26.16 -18.91
N THR A 16 4.25 27.31 -18.49
CA THR A 16 2.85 27.69 -18.31
C THR A 16 1.82 26.65 -17.86
N SER A 17 1.28 26.84 -16.65
CA SER A 17 -0.14 26.61 -16.38
C SER A 17 -0.78 27.94 -15.98
N SER A 18 -1.71 28.36 -16.82
CA SER A 18 -2.45 29.61 -16.79
C SER A 18 -3.60 29.56 -15.77
N GLU A 19 -3.55 30.39 -14.73
CA GLU A 19 -4.74 30.82 -13.99
C GLU A 19 -4.62 32.32 -13.67
N ILE A 20 -5.17 33.11 -14.60
CA ILE A 20 -5.87 34.40 -14.46
C ILE A 20 -5.66 35.11 -13.11
N GLU A 21 -4.73 36.07 -13.10
CA GLU A 21 -4.75 37.20 -12.18
C GLU A 21 -6.03 38.01 -12.41
N ASN A 22 -6.89 38.08 -11.39
CA ASN A 22 -7.96 39.06 -11.33
C ASN A 22 -7.57 40.08 -10.23
N PRO A 23 -7.10 41.28 -10.58
CA PRO A 23 -6.60 42.25 -9.61
C PRO A 23 -7.78 43.07 -9.07
N ARG A 24 -8.44 42.58 -8.02
CA ARG A 24 -9.34 43.35 -7.13
C ARG A 24 -9.78 42.46 -5.95
N GLN A 25 -8.83 42.08 -5.11
CA GLN A 25 -9.13 41.88 -3.68
C GLN A 25 -8.84 43.21 -2.99
N PRO A 26 -9.71 43.73 -2.11
CA PRO A 26 -9.37 44.90 -1.33
C PRO A 26 -8.22 44.51 -0.40
N LEU A 27 -7.02 44.91 -0.80
CA LEU A 27 -5.87 45.04 0.07
C LEU A 27 -6.31 45.87 1.27
N ILE A 28 -6.29 45.26 2.46
CA ILE A 28 -6.22 45.95 3.74
C ILE A 28 -4.84 46.62 3.79
N ASN A 29 -4.63 47.66 2.98
CA ASN A 29 -3.48 48.53 2.99
C ASN A 29 -3.94 49.89 2.47
N GLY A 30 -4.40 50.72 3.40
CA GLY A 30 -4.77 52.11 3.14
C GLY A 30 -5.43 52.73 4.37
N VAL A 31 -4.66 53.56 5.08
CA VAL A 31 -5.06 54.40 6.22
C VAL A 31 -5.19 53.68 7.57
N THR A 32 -4.06 53.43 8.23
CA THR A 32 -4.04 53.18 9.68
C THR A 32 -4.13 54.51 10.43
N SER A 33 -5.33 54.96 10.76
CA SER A 33 -5.53 55.79 11.96
C SER A 33 -5.23 54.91 13.18
N SER A 34 -4.28 55.27 14.04
CA SER A 34 -3.99 54.48 15.23
C SER A 34 -5.19 54.54 16.18
N GLU A 35 -5.99 53.46 16.23
CA GLU A 35 -7.04 53.29 17.23
C GLU A 35 -6.43 53.41 18.64
N SER A 36 -6.76 54.46 19.41
CA SER A 36 -6.42 54.53 20.83
C SER A 36 -7.39 53.64 21.62
N TYR A 37 -6.86 52.65 22.35
CA TYR A 37 -7.66 51.76 23.20
C TYR A 37 -7.06 51.66 24.60
N SER A 38 -7.91 51.49 25.61
CA SER A 38 -7.45 51.17 26.97
C SER A 38 -7.13 49.67 27.07
N ALA A 39 -6.01 49.32 27.69
CA ALA A 39 -5.67 47.91 27.94
C ALA A 39 -6.75 47.17 28.74
N THR A 40 -7.39 47.84 29.70
CA THR A 40 -8.51 47.28 30.49
C THR A 40 -9.74 46.97 29.65
N ALA A 41 -9.94 47.68 28.55
CA ALA A 41 -11.06 47.48 27.63
C ALA A 41 -10.87 46.25 26.71
N ALA A 42 -9.63 45.80 26.50
CA ALA A 42 -9.34 44.57 25.75
C ALA A 42 -9.30 43.31 26.63
N ILE A 43 -9.02 43.45 27.94
CA ILE A 43 -8.80 42.31 28.84
C ILE A 43 -10.11 41.56 29.16
N LEU A 44 -11.16 42.24 29.64
CA LEU A 44 -12.38 41.56 30.07
C LEU A 44 -13.19 40.92 28.91
N PRO A 45 -13.36 41.59 27.75
CA PRO A 45 -14.00 40.98 26.58
C PRO A 45 -13.21 39.82 25.97
N PHE A 46 -11.93 39.66 26.32
CA PHE A 46 -11.13 38.50 25.98
C PHE A 46 -11.23 37.40 27.06
N LEU A 47 -11.03 37.77 28.33
CA LEU A 47 -10.86 36.84 29.44
C LEU A 47 -12.06 35.91 29.63
N PHE A 48 -13.27 36.46 29.73
CA PHE A 48 -14.46 35.64 30.02
C PHE A 48 -14.82 34.66 28.90
N PRO A 49 -14.80 35.04 27.61
CA PRO A 49 -14.94 34.05 26.53
C PRO A 49 -13.79 33.04 26.48
N ALA A 50 -12.55 33.45 26.78
CA ALA A 50 -11.38 32.56 26.78
C ALA A 50 -11.46 31.47 27.86
N LEU A 51 -12.19 31.69 28.97
CA LEU A 51 -12.47 30.66 29.97
C LEU A 51 -13.21 29.46 29.38
N GLY A 52 -14.01 29.65 28.33
CA GLY A 52 -14.65 28.52 27.62
C GLY A 52 -13.63 27.58 26.97
N GLY A 53 -12.51 28.11 26.47
CA GLY A 53 -11.38 27.32 25.99
C GLY A 53 -10.59 26.68 27.13
N LEU A 54 -10.41 27.40 28.25
CA LEU A 54 -9.76 26.87 29.44
C LEU A 54 -10.50 25.64 29.99
N LEU A 55 -11.84 25.70 30.09
CA LEU A 55 -12.67 24.59 30.55
C LEU A 55 -12.56 23.35 29.63
N TYR A 56 -12.48 23.56 28.32
CA TYR A 56 -12.20 22.46 27.38
C TYR A 56 -10.83 21.84 27.62
N GLY A 57 -9.79 22.65 27.77
CA GLY A 57 -8.46 22.16 28.11
C GLY A 57 -8.44 21.37 29.40
N TYR A 58 -9.08 21.92 30.44
CA TYR A 58 -9.20 21.30 31.76
C TYR A 58 -9.83 19.91 31.69
N ASP A 59 -10.88 19.75 30.90
CA ASP A 59 -11.54 18.48 30.68
C ASP A 59 -10.58 17.38 30.18
N ILE A 60 -9.69 17.72 29.26
CA ILE A 60 -8.69 16.79 28.70
C ILE A 60 -7.77 16.29 29.82
N GLY A 61 -7.17 17.23 30.57
CA GLY A 61 -6.22 16.89 31.63
C GLY A 61 -6.86 16.15 32.81
N ALA A 62 -8.03 16.62 33.26
CA ALA A 62 -8.75 16.01 34.38
C ALA A 62 -9.23 14.59 34.04
N THR A 63 -9.73 14.38 32.81
CA THR A 63 -10.20 13.06 32.36
C THR A 63 -9.05 12.04 32.29
N SER A 64 -7.83 12.47 31.93
CA SER A 64 -6.66 11.59 31.92
C SER A 64 -6.35 11.01 33.32
N GLY A 65 -6.50 11.81 34.39
CA GLY A 65 -6.33 11.32 35.77
C GLY A 65 -7.55 10.56 36.27
N ALA A 66 -8.75 11.05 35.95
CA ALA A 66 -10.02 10.46 36.38
C ALA A 66 -10.18 9.03 35.88
N LYS A 67 -9.70 8.71 34.67
CA LYS A 67 -9.68 7.34 34.14
C LYS A 67 -8.99 6.35 35.07
N ILE A 68 -7.80 6.69 35.58
CA ILE A 68 -7.03 5.82 36.48
C ILE A 68 -7.79 5.60 37.78
N SER A 69 -8.37 6.66 38.33
CA SER A 69 -9.19 6.57 39.55
C SER A 69 -10.45 5.72 39.31
N LEU A 70 -11.17 5.91 38.21
CA LEU A 70 -12.41 5.19 37.88
C LEU A 70 -12.22 3.67 37.72
N GLN A 71 -11.10 3.25 37.12
CA GLN A 71 -10.79 1.83 36.89
C GLN A 71 -10.17 1.13 38.10
N SER A 72 -9.77 1.88 39.14
CA SER A 72 -9.13 1.31 40.32
C SER A 72 -10.16 0.68 41.26
N SER A 73 -9.96 -0.58 41.61
CA SER A 73 -10.82 -1.29 42.58
C SER A 73 -10.77 -0.69 44.00
N SER A 74 -9.67 -0.02 44.36
CA SER A 74 -9.50 0.61 45.68
C SER A 74 -9.78 2.12 45.68
N LEU A 75 -9.55 2.82 44.57
CA LEU A 75 -9.63 4.29 44.51
C LEU A 75 -10.89 4.82 43.79
N SER A 76 -11.63 3.99 43.05
CA SER A 76 -12.81 4.45 42.30
C SER A 76 -13.93 4.96 43.19
N GLY A 77 -14.10 4.37 44.38
CA GLY A 77 -15.22 4.73 45.28
C GLY A 77 -16.59 4.47 44.66
N THR A 78 -16.67 3.54 43.70
CA THR A 78 -17.91 3.12 43.02
C THR A 78 -18.03 1.60 42.98
N THR A 79 -19.25 1.10 42.78
CA THR A 79 -19.53 -0.33 42.57
C THR A 79 -19.36 -0.78 41.11
N TRP A 80 -19.12 0.16 40.19
CA TRP A 80 -19.09 -0.05 38.74
C TRP A 80 -17.70 0.28 38.13
N TYR A 81 -16.63 0.08 38.90
CA TYR A 81 -15.25 0.37 38.48
C TYR A 81 -14.73 -0.54 37.35
N ASN A 82 -15.32 -1.72 37.16
CA ASN A 82 -14.88 -2.71 36.16
C ASN A 82 -15.46 -2.43 34.76
N LEU A 83 -15.12 -1.26 34.21
CA LEU A 83 -15.58 -0.82 32.89
C LEU A 83 -14.81 -1.53 31.77
N SER A 84 -15.52 -1.94 30.73
CA SER A 84 -14.94 -2.46 29.48
C SER A 84 -14.20 -1.36 28.69
N SER A 85 -13.31 -1.76 27.77
CA SER A 85 -12.58 -0.83 26.89
C SER A 85 -13.51 0.09 26.09
N LEU A 86 -14.70 -0.40 25.71
CA LEU A 86 -15.71 0.38 24.98
C LEU A 86 -16.39 1.41 25.90
N GLU A 87 -16.71 1.04 27.13
CA GLU A 87 -17.27 1.95 28.14
C GLU A 87 -16.27 3.04 28.54
N ILE A 88 -14.99 2.69 28.71
CA ILE A 88 -13.91 3.66 28.96
C ILE A 88 -13.76 4.59 27.76
N GLY A 89 -13.75 4.04 26.54
CA GLY A 89 -13.77 4.83 25.32
C GLY A 89 -14.91 5.86 25.33
N LEU A 90 -16.10 5.47 25.78
CA LEU A 90 -17.27 6.34 25.88
C LEU A 90 -17.18 7.40 26.99
N VAL A 91 -16.63 7.08 28.18
CA VAL A 91 -16.41 8.09 29.25
C VAL A 91 -15.44 9.16 28.79
N VAL A 92 -14.35 8.74 28.15
CA VAL A 92 -13.28 9.63 27.70
C VAL A 92 -13.76 10.50 26.54
N SER A 93 -14.36 9.90 25.51
CA SER A 93 -14.86 10.60 24.32
C SER A 93 -16.21 11.30 24.50
N GLY A 94 -16.92 11.06 25.61
CA GLY A 94 -18.28 11.58 25.83
C GLY A 94 -18.39 13.11 25.72
N SER A 95 -17.42 13.88 26.21
CA SER A 95 -17.44 15.34 26.03
C SER A 95 -17.17 15.76 24.58
N LEU A 96 -16.43 14.98 23.80
CA LEU A 96 -16.17 15.27 22.39
C LEU A 96 -17.40 15.01 21.52
N TYR A 97 -18.15 13.95 21.80
CA TYR A 97 -19.46 13.72 21.20
C TYR A 97 -20.48 14.79 21.62
N GLY A 98 -20.45 15.22 22.88
CA GLY A 98 -21.22 16.38 23.33
C GLY A 98 -20.83 17.65 22.57
N ALA A 99 -19.53 17.88 22.34
CA ALA A 99 -19.00 19.03 21.61
C ALA A 99 -19.39 18.99 20.13
N LEU A 100 -19.47 17.81 19.54
CA LEU A 100 -20.01 17.59 18.20
C LEU A 100 -21.46 18.06 18.14
N ILE A 101 -22.31 17.62 19.07
CA ILE A 101 -23.72 18.06 19.17
C ILE A 101 -23.80 19.57 19.36
N GLY A 102 -23.01 20.13 20.27
CA GLY A 102 -22.94 21.58 20.50
C GLY A 102 -22.52 22.37 19.26
N SER A 103 -21.61 21.82 18.45
CA SER A 103 -21.16 22.45 17.20
C SER A 103 -22.23 22.41 16.10
N VAL A 104 -23.02 21.33 16.02
CA VAL A 104 -24.20 21.25 15.12
C VAL A 104 -25.27 22.27 15.53
N LEU A 105 -25.54 22.39 16.83
CA LEU A 105 -26.49 23.36 17.36
C LEU A 105 -26.01 24.80 17.11
N ALA A 106 -24.73 25.07 17.34
CA ALA A 106 -24.09 26.35 17.02
C ALA A 106 -24.27 26.74 15.55
N PHE A 107 -24.10 25.79 14.62
CA PHE A 107 -24.26 26.06 13.18
C PHE A 107 -25.67 26.60 12.82
N THR A 108 -26.71 26.14 13.53
CA THR A 108 -28.11 26.48 13.22
C THR A 108 -28.65 27.66 14.03
N ILE A 109 -28.19 27.83 15.27
CA ILE A 109 -28.81 28.76 16.24
C ILE A 109 -27.98 30.04 16.44
N ALA A 110 -26.68 30.03 16.11
CA ALA A 110 -25.76 31.09 16.51
C ALA A 110 -26.08 32.49 15.95
N ASP A 111 -26.47 32.59 14.69
CA ASP A 111 -26.79 33.88 14.07
C ASP A 111 -28.08 34.48 14.65
N PHE A 112 -28.99 33.63 15.13
CA PHE A 112 -30.26 34.05 15.75
C PHE A 112 -30.11 34.43 17.24
N LEU A 113 -29.34 33.66 18.00
CA LEU A 113 -29.28 33.79 19.46
C LEU A 113 -28.28 34.86 19.94
N GLY A 114 -27.24 35.09 19.14
CA GLY A 114 -26.16 36.02 19.46
C GLY A 114 -25.09 35.42 20.38
N ARG A 115 -23.83 35.80 20.12
CA ARG A 115 -22.62 35.19 20.69
C ARG A 115 -22.55 35.25 22.22
N ARG A 116 -23.01 36.36 22.81
CA ARG A 116 -23.05 36.53 24.28
C ARG A 116 -23.96 35.48 24.94
N ARG A 117 -25.17 35.29 24.40
CA ARG A 117 -26.14 34.33 24.96
C ARG A 117 -25.66 32.90 24.76
N GLU A 118 -25.02 32.62 23.62
CA GLU A 118 -24.41 31.32 23.31
C GLU A 118 -23.35 30.94 24.38
N LEU A 119 -22.49 31.89 24.76
CA LEU A 119 -21.49 31.70 25.82
C LEU A 119 -22.11 31.54 27.22
N ILE A 120 -23.21 32.24 27.53
CA ILE A 120 -23.92 32.06 28.82
C ILE A 120 -24.55 30.66 28.88
N ILE A 121 -25.20 30.21 27.81
CA ILE A 121 -25.77 28.85 27.73
C ILE A 121 -24.66 27.81 27.86
N SER A 122 -23.52 28.02 27.20
CA SER A 122 -22.34 27.16 27.33
C SER A 122 -21.86 27.08 28.78
N ALA A 123 -21.76 28.21 29.51
CA ALA A 123 -21.36 28.24 30.92
C ALA A 123 -22.33 27.44 31.82
N VAL A 124 -23.64 27.51 31.56
CA VAL A 124 -24.65 26.72 32.28
C VAL A 124 -24.50 25.23 31.99
N LEU A 125 -24.32 24.85 30.72
CA LEU A 125 -24.10 23.46 30.31
C LEU A 125 -22.81 22.89 30.90
N TYR A 126 -21.73 23.67 30.94
CA TYR A 126 -20.50 23.29 31.62
C TYR A 126 -20.74 23.03 33.11
N PHE A 127 -21.41 23.94 33.81
CA PHE A 127 -21.70 23.80 35.24
C PHE A 127 -22.56 22.56 35.55
N VAL A 128 -23.66 22.39 34.81
CA VAL A 128 -24.56 21.24 34.98
C VAL A 128 -23.85 19.94 34.64
N GLY A 129 -23.12 19.90 33.52
CA GLY A 129 -22.36 18.73 33.11
C GLY A 129 -21.28 18.33 34.11
N ALA A 130 -20.54 19.31 34.66
CA ALA A 130 -19.52 19.06 35.69
C ALA A 130 -20.13 18.47 36.96
N LEU A 131 -21.27 19.01 37.42
CA LEU A 131 -21.97 18.53 38.61
C LEU A 131 -22.57 17.13 38.40
N LEU A 132 -23.24 16.90 37.28
CA LEU A 132 -23.78 15.58 36.92
C LEU A 132 -22.69 14.51 36.85
N THR A 133 -21.56 14.86 36.24
CA THR A 133 -20.39 13.97 36.13
C THR A 133 -19.86 13.67 37.53
N ALA A 134 -19.53 14.70 38.32
CA ALA A 134 -18.97 14.55 39.67
C ALA A 134 -19.89 13.81 40.66
N MET A 135 -21.22 13.94 40.49
CA MET A 135 -22.21 13.30 41.36
C MET A 135 -22.72 11.96 40.82
N ALA A 136 -22.22 11.46 39.69
CA ALA A 136 -22.75 10.27 39.02
C ALA A 136 -22.81 9.04 39.95
N PRO A 137 -24.00 8.43 40.17
CA PRO A 137 -24.14 7.21 40.95
C PRO A 137 -23.85 5.95 40.12
N ASN A 138 -24.00 6.01 38.80
CA ASN A 138 -23.82 4.92 37.86
C ASN A 138 -23.22 5.41 36.52
N PHE A 139 -22.76 4.46 35.70
CA PHE A 139 -22.13 4.73 34.41
C PHE A 139 -22.99 5.55 33.43
N PRO A 140 -24.30 5.30 33.23
CA PRO A 140 -25.12 6.11 32.33
C PRO A 140 -25.18 7.59 32.72
N VAL A 141 -25.33 7.90 34.01
CA VAL A 141 -25.39 9.30 34.49
C VAL A 141 -24.04 10.00 34.29
N MET A 142 -22.92 9.28 34.48
CA MET A 142 -21.58 9.77 34.16
C MET A 142 -21.51 10.18 32.68
N VAL A 143 -21.88 9.29 31.76
CA VAL A 143 -21.84 9.56 30.31
C VAL A 143 -22.76 10.72 29.92
N ILE A 144 -23.96 10.82 30.50
CA ILE A 144 -24.86 11.96 30.28
C ILE A 144 -24.19 13.27 30.74
N GLY A 145 -23.58 13.28 31.92
CA GLY A 145 -22.83 14.43 32.42
C GLY A 145 -21.71 14.86 31.46
N ARG A 146 -20.96 13.89 30.92
CA ARG A 146 -19.93 14.10 29.89
C ARG A 146 -20.51 14.74 28.63
N PHE A 147 -21.62 14.21 28.09
CA PHE A 147 -22.28 14.78 26.90
C PHE A 147 -22.73 16.22 27.14
N VAL A 148 -23.37 16.51 28.29
CA VAL A 148 -23.86 17.85 28.62
C VAL A 148 -22.71 18.85 28.75
N PHE A 149 -21.63 18.47 29.45
CA PHE A 149 -20.41 19.28 29.53
C PHE A 149 -19.83 19.53 28.13
N GLY A 150 -19.80 18.47 27.31
CA GLY A 150 -19.39 18.51 25.92
C GLY A 150 -20.18 19.49 25.06
N THR A 151 -21.51 19.51 25.17
CA THR A 151 -22.33 20.48 24.43
C THR A 151 -21.94 21.92 24.77
N GLY A 152 -21.56 22.17 26.03
CA GLY A 152 -20.91 23.42 26.45
C GLY A 152 -19.63 23.73 25.66
N ILE A 153 -18.74 22.75 25.49
CA ILE A 153 -17.51 22.86 24.68
C ILE A 153 -17.81 23.28 23.25
N GLY A 154 -18.73 22.58 22.57
CA GLY A 154 -19.08 22.87 21.18
C GLY A 154 -19.55 24.32 20.97
N LEU A 155 -20.46 24.78 21.83
CA LEU A 155 -20.97 26.15 21.79
C LEU A 155 -19.88 27.20 22.12
N ALA A 156 -19.06 26.97 23.14
CA ALA A 156 -17.98 27.89 23.51
C ALA A 156 -16.91 28.00 22.42
N MET A 157 -16.51 26.88 21.82
CA MET A 157 -15.45 26.84 20.81
C MET A 157 -15.85 27.50 19.49
N HIS A 158 -17.15 27.64 19.23
CA HIS A 158 -17.67 28.47 18.17
C HIS A 158 -17.82 29.95 18.58
N ALA A 159 -18.49 30.22 19.71
CA ALA A 159 -18.88 31.57 20.10
C ALA A 159 -17.72 32.43 20.60
N ALA A 160 -16.78 31.87 21.36
CA ALA A 160 -15.67 32.60 21.97
C ALA A 160 -14.75 33.29 20.94
N PRO A 161 -14.20 32.60 19.91
CA PRO A 161 -13.34 33.25 18.93
C PRO A 161 -14.08 34.34 18.14
N MET A 162 -15.37 34.15 17.84
CA MET A 162 -16.19 35.15 17.14
C MET A 162 -16.46 36.37 18.02
N TYR A 163 -16.86 36.14 19.28
CA TYR A 163 -17.08 37.23 20.23
C TYR A 163 -15.80 38.04 20.43
N ILE A 164 -14.66 37.38 20.69
CA ILE A 164 -13.35 38.04 20.80
C ILE A 164 -13.04 38.83 19.52
N ALA A 165 -13.24 38.24 18.34
CA ALA A 165 -12.95 38.91 17.08
C ALA A 165 -13.81 40.17 16.88
N GLU A 166 -15.09 40.10 17.20
CA GLU A 166 -16.07 41.17 17.00
C GLU A 166 -15.91 42.31 18.01
N THR A 167 -15.47 42.02 19.24
CA THR A 167 -15.30 43.04 20.30
C THR A 167 -13.89 43.63 20.36
N SER A 168 -12.88 42.96 19.80
CA SER A 168 -11.47 43.40 19.89
C SER A 168 -11.10 44.49 18.89
N PRO A 169 -10.15 45.38 19.25
CA PRO A 169 -9.52 46.30 18.30
C PRO A 169 -8.86 45.57 17.14
N THR A 170 -8.87 46.19 15.96
CA THR A 170 -8.41 45.54 14.71
C THR A 170 -6.93 45.14 14.78
N GLN A 171 -6.11 45.96 15.45
CA GLN A 171 -4.65 45.81 15.58
C GLN A 171 -4.21 44.60 16.41
N ILE A 172 -5.00 44.18 17.40
CA ILE A 172 -4.65 43.09 18.33
C ILE A 172 -5.56 41.87 18.20
N ARG A 173 -6.58 41.93 17.33
CA ARG A 173 -7.57 40.87 17.11
C ARG A 173 -6.94 39.49 16.90
N GLY A 174 -5.98 39.38 15.97
CA GLY A 174 -5.30 38.13 15.68
C GLY A 174 -4.52 37.58 16.89
N ARG A 175 -3.86 38.46 17.64
CA ARG A 175 -3.11 38.08 18.85
C ARG A 175 -4.03 37.56 19.96
N LEU A 176 -5.19 38.18 20.16
CA LEU A 176 -6.16 37.73 21.17
C LEU A 176 -6.81 36.40 20.79
N ILE A 177 -7.10 36.16 19.51
CA ILE A 177 -7.59 34.86 19.04
C ILE A 177 -6.53 33.77 19.28
N SER A 178 -5.26 34.04 18.99
CA SER A 178 -4.15 33.12 19.29
C SER A 178 -3.93 32.92 20.79
N LEU A 179 -4.12 33.96 21.62
CA LEU A 179 -4.01 33.88 23.08
C LEU A 179 -5.10 32.99 23.70
N LYS A 180 -6.26 32.83 23.06
CA LYS A 180 -7.27 31.85 23.48
C LYS A 180 -6.72 30.41 23.45
N GLU A 181 -5.86 30.08 22.48
CA GLU A 181 -5.25 28.74 22.41
C GLU A 181 -4.34 28.48 23.61
N PHE A 182 -3.62 29.52 24.06
CA PHE A 182 -2.85 29.45 25.31
C PHE A 182 -3.74 29.12 26.51
N PHE A 183 -4.96 29.67 26.58
CA PHE A 183 -5.92 29.34 27.65
C PHE A 183 -6.39 27.89 27.62
N ILE A 184 -6.55 27.28 26.44
CA ILE A 184 -6.87 25.84 26.32
C ILE A 184 -5.71 25.02 26.89
N VAL A 185 -4.48 25.31 26.49
CA VAL A 185 -3.31 24.55 26.96
C VAL A 185 -3.07 24.77 28.47
N PHE A 186 -3.31 25.99 28.96
CA PHE A 186 -3.24 26.28 30.39
C PHE A 186 -4.31 25.53 31.18
N GLY A 187 -5.54 25.46 30.69
CA GLY A 187 -6.60 24.64 31.28
C GLY A 187 -6.19 23.17 31.39
N MET A 188 -5.57 22.62 30.34
CA MET A 188 -5.07 21.24 30.35
C MET A 188 -4.01 20.99 31.41
N LEU A 189 -3.07 21.93 31.60
CA LEU A 189 -2.10 21.86 32.69
C LEU A 189 -2.79 21.85 34.06
N LEU A 190 -3.80 22.71 34.27
CA LEU A 190 -4.60 22.70 35.51
C LEU A 190 -5.35 21.38 35.71
N GLY A 191 -5.84 20.77 34.63
CA GLY A 191 -6.46 19.44 34.66
C GLY A 191 -5.48 18.35 35.12
N TYR A 192 -4.25 18.33 34.59
CA TYR A 192 -3.21 17.39 35.06
C TYR A 192 -2.79 17.63 36.50
N ILE A 193 -2.67 18.89 36.92
CA ILE A 193 -2.40 19.25 38.31
C ILE A 193 -3.52 18.73 39.22
N SER A 194 -4.78 18.95 38.83
CA SER A 194 -5.95 18.43 39.55
C SER A 194 -5.95 16.91 39.62
N GLY A 195 -5.61 16.23 38.52
CA GLY A 195 -5.38 14.79 38.48
C GLY A 195 -4.34 14.35 39.52
N SER A 196 -3.17 14.98 39.53
CA SER A 196 -2.09 14.65 40.47
C SER A 196 -2.45 14.93 41.94
N ILE A 197 -3.31 15.89 42.23
CA ILE A 197 -3.73 16.22 43.61
C ILE A 197 -4.74 15.19 44.12
N TYR A 198 -5.71 14.79 43.29
CA TYR A 198 -6.85 13.99 43.73
C TYR A 198 -6.77 12.49 43.40
N VAL A 199 -5.80 12.03 42.60
CA VAL A 199 -5.74 10.62 42.13
C VAL A 199 -5.66 9.59 43.26
N ASP A 200 -5.02 9.94 44.38
CA ASP A 200 -4.82 9.04 45.53
C ASP A 200 -6.01 9.05 46.51
N LEU A 201 -7.05 9.86 46.26
CA LEU A 201 -8.26 9.88 47.08
C LEU A 201 -9.28 8.84 46.58
N ILE A 202 -10.00 8.21 47.52
CA ILE A 202 -11.16 7.37 47.20
C ILE A 202 -12.25 8.24 46.58
N GLY A 203 -12.67 7.91 45.36
CA GLY A 203 -13.58 8.73 44.56
C GLY A 203 -12.92 10.01 44.00
N GLY A 204 -11.59 10.05 43.90
CA GLY A 204 -10.81 11.21 43.45
C GLY A 204 -11.31 11.84 42.14
N TRP A 205 -11.75 11.02 41.18
CA TRP A 205 -12.34 11.47 39.93
C TRP A 205 -13.54 12.44 40.10
N ARG A 206 -14.30 12.33 41.20
CA ARG A 206 -15.43 13.24 41.49
C ARG A 206 -14.93 14.66 41.71
N TYR A 207 -13.86 14.81 42.48
CA TYR A 207 -13.24 16.11 42.77
C TYR A 207 -12.56 16.71 41.55
N MET A 208 -11.95 15.86 40.70
CA MET A 208 -11.37 16.29 39.43
C MET A 208 -12.43 16.94 38.53
N TYR A 209 -13.62 16.34 38.37
CA TYR A 209 -14.67 16.97 37.56
C TYR A 209 -15.32 18.18 38.25
N ALA A 210 -15.52 18.14 39.57
CA ALA A 210 -16.14 19.23 40.33
C ALA A 210 -15.33 20.53 40.36
N THR A 211 -13.99 20.43 40.30
CA THR A 211 -13.07 21.59 40.38
C THR A 211 -13.27 22.59 39.23
N SER A 212 -13.87 22.17 38.11
CA SER A 212 -14.20 23.06 36.99
C SER A 212 -15.42 23.96 37.27
N ALA A 213 -16.33 23.58 38.19
CA ALA A 213 -17.61 24.24 38.40
C ALA A 213 -17.51 25.73 38.80
N PRO A 214 -16.60 26.16 39.69
CA PRO A 214 -16.44 27.59 40.01
C PRO A 214 -16.03 28.43 38.79
N ILE A 215 -15.19 27.90 37.91
CA ILE A 215 -14.74 28.59 36.69
C ILE A 215 -15.92 28.77 35.73
N CYS A 216 -16.84 27.80 35.65
CA CYS A 216 -18.07 27.89 34.87
C CYS A 216 -18.95 29.06 35.33
N LEU A 217 -19.09 29.24 36.65
CA LEU A 217 -19.86 30.35 37.23
C LEU A 217 -19.20 31.70 36.94
N ILE A 218 -17.87 31.79 37.08
CA ILE A 218 -17.11 33.01 36.75
C ILE A 218 -17.31 33.39 35.28
N MET A 219 -17.22 32.42 34.37
CA MET A 219 -17.49 32.63 32.95
C MET A 219 -18.92 33.13 32.72
N GLY A 220 -19.93 32.47 33.32
CA GLY A 220 -21.34 32.85 33.15
C GLY A 220 -21.65 34.26 33.66
N ILE A 221 -21.19 34.61 34.87
CA ILE A 221 -21.36 35.94 35.47
C ILE A 221 -20.61 37.00 34.65
N GLY A 222 -19.39 36.70 34.22
CA GLY A 222 -18.59 37.60 33.38
C GLY A 222 -19.26 37.90 32.04
N MET A 223 -19.76 36.87 31.35
CA MET A 223 -20.50 37.04 30.10
C MET A 223 -21.86 37.73 30.29
N TRP A 224 -22.47 37.57 31.46
CA TRP A 224 -23.68 38.32 31.82
C TRP A 224 -23.42 39.82 31.94
N TRP A 225 -22.25 40.23 32.43
CA TRP A 225 -21.90 41.63 32.62
C TRP A 225 -21.41 42.35 31.35
N LEU A 226 -20.90 41.60 30.38
CA LEU A 226 -20.46 42.14 29.10
C LEU A 226 -21.65 42.48 28.16
N PRO A 227 -21.54 43.54 27.33
CA PRO A 227 -22.58 43.88 26.35
C PRO A 227 -22.57 42.94 25.12
N PRO A 228 -23.66 42.85 24.35
CA PRO A 228 -23.68 42.11 23.09
C PRO A 228 -22.72 42.71 22.03
N SER A 229 -22.34 41.89 21.05
CA SER A 229 -21.53 42.33 19.92
C SER A 229 -22.25 43.40 19.08
N PRO A 230 -21.61 44.56 18.81
CA PRO A 230 -22.17 45.58 17.93
C PRO A 230 -22.46 45.07 16.51
N ARG A 231 -21.58 44.20 15.96
CA ARG A 231 -21.76 43.62 14.61
C ARG A 231 -23.03 42.77 14.53
N TRP A 232 -23.30 41.98 15.56
CA TRP A 232 -24.50 41.13 15.62
C TRP A 232 -25.80 41.94 15.72
N LEU A 233 -25.80 43.02 16.52
CA LEU A 233 -26.95 43.91 16.65
C LEU A 233 -27.33 44.55 15.30
N LEU A 234 -26.34 45.04 14.55
CA LEU A 234 -26.55 45.67 13.24
C LEU A 234 -26.98 44.67 12.16
N LEU A 235 -26.45 43.44 12.22
CA LEU A 235 -26.85 42.36 11.31
C LEU A 235 -28.32 41.96 11.52
N CYS A 236 -28.83 41.96 12.75
CA CYS A 236 -30.24 41.69 13.04
C CYS A 236 -31.18 42.73 12.41
N THR A 237 -30.79 44.01 12.35
CA THR A 237 -31.59 45.06 11.70
C THR A 237 -31.60 44.98 10.18
N ILE A 238 -30.47 44.62 9.57
CA ILE A 238 -30.39 44.43 8.10
C ILE A 238 -31.30 43.25 7.68
N GLN A 239 -31.43 42.23 8.54
CA GLN A 239 -32.34 41.09 8.34
C GLN A 239 -33.82 41.38 8.72
N GLY A 240 -34.20 42.65 8.89
CA GLY A 240 -35.59 43.07 9.09
C GLY A 240 -36.11 43.05 10.53
N LYS A 241 -35.24 42.91 11.55
CA LYS A 241 -35.64 42.92 12.98
C LYS A 241 -35.22 44.24 13.66
N GLY A 242 -36.08 45.26 13.62
CA GLY A 242 -35.96 46.51 14.39
C GLY A 242 -35.71 47.76 13.55
N SER A 243 -35.82 48.95 14.16
CA SER A 243 -35.57 50.23 13.49
C SER A 243 -34.07 50.57 13.51
N LEU A 244 -33.49 50.77 12.32
CA LEU A 244 -32.06 51.05 12.11
C LEU A 244 -31.51 52.20 12.98
N PRO A 245 -32.23 53.34 13.19
CA PRO A 245 -31.72 54.44 14.02
C PRO A 245 -31.54 54.04 15.49
N HIS A 246 -32.48 53.29 16.06
CA HIS A 246 -32.44 52.87 17.46
C HIS A 246 -31.32 51.87 17.72
N VAL A 247 -31.16 50.88 16.83
CA VAL A 247 -30.12 49.85 16.99
C VAL A 247 -28.72 50.41 16.75
N ARG A 248 -28.59 51.43 15.89
CA ARG A 248 -27.33 52.17 15.71
C ARG A 248 -26.86 52.83 17.01
N GLU A 249 -27.75 53.51 17.74
CA GLU A 249 -27.43 54.13 19.05
C GLU A 249 -27.04 53.08 20.10
N VAL A 250 -27.76 51.95 20.14
CA VAL A 250 -27.44 50.84 21.05
C VAL A 250 -26.08 50.21 20.71
N ALA A 251 -25.74 50.07 19.43
CA ALA A 251 -24.45 49.55 18.98
C ALA A 251 -23.29 50.49 19.36
N ILE A 252 -23.46 51.81 19.20
CA ILE A 252 -22.48 52.83 19.64
C ILE A 252 -22.25 52.72 21.15
N THR A 253 -23.34 52.62 21.94
CA THR A 253 -23.26 52.49 23.40
C THR A 253 -22.53 51.21 23.83
N CYS A 254 -22.81 50.09 23.16
CA CYS A 254 -22.13 48.82 23.41
C CYS A 254 -20.63 48.89 23.05
N LEU A 255 -20.28 49.52 21.94
CA LEU A 255 -18.90 49.70 21.50
C LEU A 255 -18.11 50.59 22.48
N CYS A 256 -18.69 51.69 22.95
CA CYS A 256 -18.11 52.55 23.98
C CYS A 256 -17.89 51.80 25.31
N ARG A 257 -18.83 50.94 25.71
CA ARG A 257 -18.70 50.11 26.93
C ARG A 257 -17.61 49.04 26.78
N LEU A 258 -17.40 48.52 25.58
CA LEU A 258 -16.35 47.53 25.29
C LEU A 258 -14.97 48.16 25.12
N ARG A 259 -14.87 49.40 24.62
CA ARG A 259 -13.59 50.06 24.25
C ARG A 259 -13.14 51.18 25.20
N GLY A 260 -14.02 51.66 26.08
CA GLY A 260 -13.76 52.70 27.08
C GLY A 260 -14.18 54.12 26.65
N VAL A 261 -14.27 55.04 27.63
CA VAL A 261 -14.84 56.40 27.49
C VAL A 261 -14.01 57.32 26.57
N ALA A 262 -12.71 57.05 26.39
CA ALA A 262 -11.82 57.82 25.52
C ALA A 262 -12.13 57.68 24.01
N PHE A 263 -13.11 56.84 23.63
CA PHE A 263 -13.46 56.46 22.25
C PHE A 263 -14.81 57.04 21.78
N SER A 264 -15.50 57.84 22.59
CA SER A 264 -16.87 58.30 22.28
C SER A 264 -16.98 59.11 20.99
N SER A 265 -15.90 59.77 20.55
CA SER A 265 -15.87 60.61 19.34
C SER A 265 -15.74 59.83 18.02
N SER A 266 -15.10 58.64 18.02
CA SER A 266 -14.89 57.80 16.82
C SER A 266 -15.80 56.57 16.76
N ALA A 267 -16.56 56.29 17.83
CA ALA A 267 -17.47 55.15 17.89
C ALA A 267 -18.58 55.17 16.81
N SER A 268 -19.07 56.37 16.47
CA SER A 268 -20.06 56.54 15.40
C SER A 268 -19.49 56.12 14.04
N GLU A 269 -18.29 56.61 13.69
CA GLU A 269 -17.62 56.33 12.42
C GLU A 269 -17.36 54.84 12.23
N GLN A 270 -16.98 54.13 13.30
CA GLN A 270 -16.77 52.68 13.24
C GLN A 270 -18.06 51.87 13.10
N VAL A 271 -19.14 52.30 13.74
CA VAL A 271 -20.45 51.66 13.56
C VAL A 271 -20.93 51.85 12.12
N ASP A 272 -20.66 53.00 11.51
CA ASP A 272 -20.97 53.28 10.10
C ASP A 272 -20.09 52.42 9.16
N LEU A 273 -18.80 52.25 9.44
CA LEU A 273 -17.94 51.32 8.69
C LEU A 273 -18.42 49.86 8.77
N ILE A 274 -18.87 49.41 9.95
CA ILE A 274 -19.44 48.07 10.13
C ILE A 274 -20.76 47.93 9.36
N LEU A 275 -21.61 48.97 9.36
CA LEU A 275 -22.85 49.00 8.59
C LEU A 275 -22.59 48.93 7.08
N ASP A 276 -21.58 49.64 6.58
CA ASP A 276 -21.18 49.61 5.18
C ASP A 276 -20.62 48.22 4.79
N GLU A 277 -19.76 47.62 5.63
CA GLU A 277 -19.26 46.24 5.45
C GLU A 277 -20.41 45.23 5.39
N LEU A 278 -21.42 45.36 6.27
CA LEU A 278 -22.57 44.45 6.31
C LEU A 278 -23.54 44.66 5.15
N SER A 279 -23.76 45.90 4.71
CA SER A 279 -24.67 46.22 3.59
C SER A 279 -24.10 45.76 2.25
N TYR A 280 -22.77 45.86 2.07
CA TYR A 280 -22.07 45.31 0.91
C TYR A 280 -22.13 43.77 0.87
N VAL A 281 -22.20 43.11 2.02
CA VAL A 281 -22.34 41.65 2.13
C VAL A 281 -23.75 41.16 1.77
N ASP A 282 -24.78 41.97 1.97
CA ASP A 282 -26.18 41.63 1.66
C ASP A 282 -26.54 41.87 0.18
N GLN A 283 -25.86 42.79 -0.51
CA GLN A 283 -26.08 43.10 -1.94
C GLN A 283 -25.46 42.07 -2.91
N GLU A 284 -24.41 41.35 -2.52
CA GLU A 284 -23.91 40.21 -3.30
C GLU A 284 -24.69 38.94 -2.92
N LYS A 285 -25.46 38.39 -3.88
CA LYS A 285 -26.32 37.18 -3.75
C LYS A 285 -25.78 36.16 -2.74
N GLN A 286 -26.67 35.62 -1.89
CA GLN A 286 -26.42 34.51 -0.95
C GLN A 286 -25.41 33.50 -1.53
N ALA A 287 -24.19 33.50 -0.99
CA ALA A 287 -23.15 32.55 -1.37
C ALA A 287 -23.68 31.12 -1.21
N ALA A 288 -23.52 30.29 -2.25
CA ALA A 288 -24.01 28.93 -2.22
C ALA A 288 -23.19 28.11 -1.22
N PHE A 289 -23.85 27.29 -0.41
CA PHE A 289 -23.19 26.42 0.58
C PHE A 289 -22.06 25.55 -0.03
N SER A 290 -22.16 25.23 -1.32
CA SER A 290 -21.14 24.51 -2.10
C SER A 290 -19.80 25.24 -2.24
N GLU A 291 -19.74 26.57 -2.11
CA GLU A 291 -18.51 27.36 -2.23
C GLU A 291 -17.50 27.08 -1.10
N ILE A 292 -17.98 26.65 0.07
CA ILE A 292 -17.13 26.23 1.20
C ILE A 292 -16.30 24.99 0.82
N PHE A 293 -16.83 24.14 -0.06
CA PHE A 293 -16.20 22.90 -0.51
C PHE A 293 -15.41 23.05 -1.83
N GLN A 294 -15.07 24.28 -2.23
CA GLN A 294 -14.32 24.55 -3.46
C GLN A 294 -13.03 25.36 -3.21
N GLY A 295 -12.05 25.19 -4.11
CA GLY A 295 -10.85 26.04 -4.20
C GLY A 295 -10.02 26.16 -2.91
N LYS A 296 -9.72 27.39 -2.51
CA LYS A 296 -8.90 27.71 -1.30
C LYS A 296 -9.64 27.39 0.00
N CYS A 297 -10.96 27.48 0.02
CA CYS A 297 -11.81 27.14 1.19
C CYS A 297 -11.76 25.64 1.49
N LEU A 298 -11.83 24.78 0.47
CA LEU A 298 -11.67 23.33 0.65
C LEU A 298 -10.27 22.99 1.16
N LYS A 299 -9.22 23.65 0.67
CA LYS A 299 -7.85 23.43 1.18
C LYS A 299 -7.71 23.84 2.64
N ALA A 300 -8.30 24.97 3.04
CA ALA A 300 -8.35 25.39 4.44
C ALA A 300 -9.16 24.42 5.30
N LEU A 301 -10.27 23.91 4.77
CA LEU A 301 -11.10 22.91 5.42
C LEU A 301 -10.40 21.56 5.51
N ILE A 302 -9.62 21.14 4.51
CA ILE A 302 -8.82 19.91 4.53
C ILE A 302 -7.63 20.05 5.48
N ILE A 303 -6.98 21.21 5.57
CA ILE A 303 -5.88 21.41 6.53
C ILE A 303 -6.43 21.55 7.95
N GLY A 304 -7.57 22.23 8.12
CA GLY A 304 -8.36 22.26 9.35
C GLY A 304 -9.01 20.91 9.70
N ALA A 305 -9.30 20.07 8.72
CA ALA A 305 -9.77 18.69 8.92
C ALA A 305 -8.59 17.73 9.15
N GLY A 306 -7.41 18.06 8.61
CA GLY A 306 -6.11 17.40 8.78
C GLY A 306 -5.64 17.36 10.24
N LEU A 307 -6.42 17.95 11.14
CA LEU A 307 -6.63 17.58 12.54
C LEU A 307 -7.04 16.10 12.79
N VAL A 308 -6.91 15.18 11.81
CA VAL A 308 -7.05 13.72 11.98
C VAL A 308 -5.86 13.11 12.76
N THR A 309 -4.90 13.91 13.21
CA THR A 309 -3.66 13.40 13.87
C THR A 309 -3.85 12.97 15.32
N GLY A 310 -5.06 13.03 15.88
CA GLY A 310 -5.39 12.37 17.16
C GLY A 310 -4.64 12.89 18.39
N GLN A 311 -3.89 14.00 18.31
CA GLN A 311 -3.07 14.46 19.43
C GLN A 311 -3.89 14.84 20.68
N PRO A 312 -5.01 15.60 20.58
CA PRO A 312 -5.88 15.83 21.74
C PRO A 312 -6.39 14.51 22.33
N SER A 313 -6.69 13.53 21.46
CA SER A 313 -7.13 12.19 21.83
C SER A 313 -6.07 11.41 22.61
N VAL A 314 -4.79 11.48 22.19
CA VAL A 314 -3.66 10.84 22.92
C VAL A 314 -3.49 11.43 24.32
N LEU A 315 -3.75 12.73 24.48
CA LEU A 315 -3.58 13.42 25.76
C LEU A 315 -4.64 13.02 26.80
N TYR A 316 -5.84 12.61 26.37
CA TYR A 316 -6.80 11.97 27.27
C TYR A 316 -6.28 10.65 27.87
N TYR A 317 -5.33 10.00 27.19
CA TYR A 317 -4.72 8.74 27.60
C TYR A 317 -3.30 8.90 28.16
N ALA A 318 -2.79 10.14 28.32
CA ALA A 318 -1.41 10.40 28.68
C ALA A 318 -0.95 9.64 29.93
N ALA A 319 -1.74 9.69 31.01
CA ALA A 319 -1.40 9.00 32.25
C ALA A 319 -1.42 7.46 32.10
N THR A 320 -2.32 6.89 31.28
CA THR A 320 -2.32 5.44 31.00
C THR A 320 -1.13 5.04 30.15
N ILE A 321 -0.78 5.84 29.14
CA ILE A 321 0.40 5.60 28.28
C ILE A 321 1.69 5.64 29.11
N LEU A 322 1.75 6.51 30.11
CA LEU A 322 2.88 6.59 31.05
C LEU A 322 2.90 5.38 32.02
N GLN A 323 1.75 4.88 32.47
CA GLN A 323 1.67 3.64 33.23
C GLN A 323 2.19 2.44 32.42
N SER A 324 1.77 2.32 31.15
CA SER A 324 2.25 1.24 30.27
C SER A 324 3.74 1.35 29.94
N ALA A 325 4.31 2.56 30.01
CA ALA A 325 5.72 2.82 29.79
C ALA A 325 6.62 2.54 31.02
N GLY A 326 6.05 2.19 32.18
CA GLY A 326 6.80 1.77 33.38
C GLY A 326 6.64 2.64 34.62
N PHE A 327 5.77 3.66 34.60
CA PHE A 327 5.39 4.43 35.80
C PHE A 327 4.18 3.78 36.48
N SER A 328 4.42 2.67 37.17
CA SER A 328 3.35 1.80 37.71
C SER A 328 2.47 2.45 38.78
N ALA A 329 2.98 3.45 39.52
CA ALA A 329 2.18 4.21 40.48
C ALA A 329 1.31 5.27 39.76
N ALA A 330 0.02 5.32 40.09
CA ALA A 330 -0.94 6.29 39.55
C ALA A 330 -0.50 7.75 39.81
N SER A 331 0.08 8.02 40.98
CA SER A 331 0.62 9.32 41.35
C SER A 331 1.84 9.72 40.51
N ASP A 332 2.72 8.77 40.16
CA ASP A 332 3.88 9.05 39.32
C ASP A 332 3.48 9.33 37.86
N ALA A 333 2.56 8.54 37.30
CA ALA A 333 2.06 8.77 35.94
C ALA A 333 1.32 10.10 35.78
N THR A 334 0.53 10.51 36.77
CA THR A 334 -0.17 11.81 36.76
C THR A 334 0.78 12.98 36.99
N ARG A 335 1.81 12.84 37.84
CA ARG A 335 2.88 13.85 38.00
C ARG A 335 3.69 14.05 36.72
N VAL A 336 4.05 12.99 36.01
CA VAL A 336 4.76 13.09 34.73
C VAL A 336 3.88 13.72 33.65
N SER A 337 2.54 13.57 33.73
CA SER A 337 1.61 14.25 32.82
C SER A 337 1.62 15.78 32.99
N ILE A 338 1.97 16.31 34.18
CA ILE A 338 2.18 17.75 34.39
C ILE A 338 3.33 18.27 33.51
N LEU A 339 4.39 17.49 33.35
CA LEU A 339 5.52 17.85 32.48
C LEU A 339 5.09 17.97 31.01
N LEU A 340 4.19 17.10 30.55
CA LEU A 340 3.59 17.19 29.21
C LEU A 340 2.79 18.49 29.06
N GLY A 341 1.97 18.84 30.06
CA GLY A 341 1.21 20.09 30.09
C GLY A 341 2.11 21.34 30.08
N LEU A 342 3.18 21.34 30.87
CA LEU A 342 4.15 22.43 30.94
C LEU A 342 4.90 22.62 29.62
N LEU A 343 5.39 21.51 29.03
CA LEU A 343 6.04 21.55 27.72
C LEU A 343 5.07 22.09 26.67
N LYS A 344 3.83 21.58 26.62
CA LYS A 344 2.83 22.07 25.67
C LYS A 344 2.59 23.57 25.84
N LEU A 345 2.51 24.08 27.06
CA LEU A 345 2.33 25.51 27.33
C LEU A 345 3.49 26.35 26.80
N ILE A 346 4.73 25.93 27.08
CA ILE A 346 5.95 26.60 26.60
C ILE A 346 5.98 26.59 25.07
N MET A 347 5.77 25.43 24.45
CA MET A 347 5.80 25.29 22.99
C MET A 347 4.69 26.09 22.31
N THR A 348 3.52 26.26 22.95
CA THR A 348 2.45 27.14 22.46
C THR A 348 2.88 28.60 22.47
N GLY A 349 3.53 29.06 23.55
CA GLY A 349 4.09 30.41 23.62
C GLY A 349 5.12 30.65 22.52
N VAL A 350 6.05 29.71 22.32
CA VAL A 350 7.04 29.77 21.24
C VAL A 350 6.37 29.81 19.88
N ALA A 351 5.40 28.93 19.63
CA ALA A 351 4.71 28.85 18.35
C ALA A 351 3.99 30.17 18.02
N VAL A 352 3.28 30.76 18.98
CA VAL A 352 2.61 32.07 18.81
C VAL A 352 3.59 33.19 18.49
N LEU A 353 4.78 33.20 19.11
CA LEU A 353 5.81 34.22 18.85
C LEU A 353 6.53 34.05 17.50
N VAL A 354 6.63 32.82 17.01
CA VAL A 354 7.45 32.47 15.85
C VAL A 354 6.63 32.35 14.55
N VAL A 355 5.32 32.11 14.64
CA VAL A 355 4.45 31.82 13.49
C VAL A 355 4.52 32.90 12.40
N ASP A 356 4.61 34.17 12.81
CA ASP A 356 4.68 35.33 11.92
C ASP A 356 6.06 35.58 11.31
N ARG A 357 7.13 35.06 11.94
CA ARG A 357 8.49 35.20 11.44
C ARG A 357 8.91 34.08 10.48
N LEU A 358 8.62 32.82 10.83
CA LEU A 358 9.02 31.65 10.04
C LEU A 358 8.03 31.27 8.94
N GLY A 359 6.79 31.75 9.03
CA GLY A 359 5.72 31.36 8.15
C GLY A 359 5.15 29.96 8.47
N ARG A 360 3.95 29.71 7.96
CA ARG A 360 3.13 28.56 8.37
C ARG A 360 3.58 27.24 7.73
N ARG A 361 4.01 27.27 6.46
CA ARG A 361 4.41 26.08 5.69
C ARG A 361 5.67 25.38 6.26
N PRO A 362 6.77 26.08 6.60
CA PRO A 362 7.94 25.45 7.21
C PRO A 362 7.64 24.85 8.58
N LEU A 363 6.84 25.53 9.41
CA LEU A 363 6.41 25.04 10.72
C LEU A 363 5.57 23.76 10.60
N LEU A 364 4.64 23.70 9.64
CA LEU A 364 3.85 22.50 9.37
C LEU A 364 4.73 21.32 8.92
N ILE A 365 5.64 21.53 7.97
CA ILE A 365 6.53 20.47 7.47
C ILE A 365 7.47 19.96 8.56
N GLY A 366 8.10 20.87 9.32
CA GLY A 366 8.97 20.51 10.43
C GLY A 366 8.22 19.77 11.54
N GLY A 367 7.01 20.23 11.89
CA GLY A 367 6.19 19.58 12.90
C GLY A 367 5.70 18.19 12.50
N VAL A 368 5.19 18.01 11.27
CA VAL A 368 4.82 16.68 10.74
C VAL A 368 6.01 15.73 10.74
N SER A 369 7.20 16.21 10.34
CA SER A 369 8.40 15.38 10.31
C SER A 369 8.80 14.93 11.72
N GLY A 370 8.76 15.83 12.71
CA GLY A 370 9.01 15.49 14.12
C GLY A 370 7.94 14.56 14.73
N ILE A 371 6.67 14.71 14.33
CA ILE A 371 5.59 13.78 14.69
C ILE A 371 5.87 12.38 14.14
N ALA A 372 6.25 12.25 12.86
CA ALA A 372 6.57 10.95 12.27
C ALA A 372 7.76 10.27 12.98
N ILE A 373 8.82 11.03 13.27
CA ILE A 373 10.01 10.54 14.01
C ILE A 373 9.61 10.06 15.41
N SER A 374 8.81 10.83 16.14
CA SER A 374 8.38 10.46 17.49
C SER A 374 7.47 9.22 17.52
N LEU A 375 6.57 9.07 16.55
CA LEU A 375 5.74 7.85 16.40
C LEU A 375 6.60 6.62 16.07
N PHE A 376 7.63 6.78 15.22
CA PHE A 376 8.58 5.70 14.93
C PHE A 376 9.40 5.30 16.17
N LEU A 377 9.85 6.27 16.96
CA LEU A 377 10.55 6.01 18.23
C LEU A 377 9.65 5.29 19.24
N LEU A 378 8.38 5.70 19.35
CA LEU A 378 7.41 5.08 20.25
C LEU A 378 7.08 3.64 19.80
N SER A 379 6.89 3.42 18.50
CA SER A 379 6.73 2.09 17.92
C SER A 379 7.95 1.19 18.17
N SER A 380 9.16 1.70 17.94
CA SER A 380 10.42 0.99 18.19
C SER A 380 10.61 0.63 19.67
N TYR A 381 10.15 1.50 20.59
CA TYR A 381 10.17 1.21 22.01
C TYR A 381 9.30 0.00 22.39
N TYR A 382 8.03 0.01 21.95
CA TYR A 382 7.07 -1.04 22.28
C TYR A 382 7.34 -2.38 21.56
N THR A 383 8.05 -2.36 20.44
CA THR A 383 8.37 -3.57 19.65
C THR A 383 9.75 -4.16 19.96
N LEU A 384 10.80 -3.34 20.07
CA LEU A 384 12.20 -3.80 20.10
C LEU A 384 12.92 -3.51 21.42
N LEU A 385 12.73 -2.32 22.01
CA LEU A 385 13.65 -1.83 23.04
C LEU A 385 13.26 -2.18 24.48
N LYS A 386 11.96 -2.32 24.82
CA LYS A 386 11.31 -2.81 26.08
C LYS A 386 11.96 -2.56 27.47
N ALA A 387 13.11 -1.89 27.59
CA ALA A 387 13.95 -1.88 28.79
C ALA A 387 14.29 -0.46 29.29
N LEU A 388 13.86 0.60 28.58
CA LEU A 388 14.16 2.00 28.93
C LEU A 388 12.91 2.91 28.89
N PRO A 389 12.12 3.00 29.98
CA PRO A 389 10.95 3.87 30.12
C PRO A 389 11.18 5.33 29.67
N ALA A 390 12.39 5.85 29.87
CA ALA A 390 12.78 7.19 29.47
C ALA A 390 12.61 7.46 27.96
N VAL A 391 12.76 6.43 27.10
CA VAL A 391 12.61 6.58 25.64
C VAL A 391 11.16 6.87 25.26
N ALA A 392 10.20 6.21 25.91
CA ALA A 392 8.78 6.47 25.68
C ALA A 392 8.38 7.88 26.11
N VAL A 393 8.90 8.35 27.25
CA VAL A 393 8.67 9.72 27.74
C VAL A 393 9.27 10.75 26.79
N ILE A 394 10.50 10.56 26.33
CA ILE A 394 11.16 11.47 25.37
C ILE A 394 10.41 11.49 24.03
N ALA A 395 10.02 10.32 23.51
CA ALA A 395 9.25 10.23 22.26
C ALA A 395 7.89 10.93 22.39
N LEU A 396 7.19 10.76 23.52
CA LEU A 396 5.91 11.42 23.80
C LEU A 396 6.07 12.95 23.95
N LEU A 397 7.11 13.41 24.65
CA LEU A 397 7.43 14.85 24.77
C LEU A 397 7.75 15.45 23.40
N LEU A 398 8.52 14.75 22.57
CA LEU A 398 8.85 15.17 21.20
C LEU A 398 7.59 15.26 20.33
N TYR A 399 6.71 14.24 20.38
CA TYR A 399 5.43 14.22 19.67
C TYR A 399 4.57 15.44 20.04
N VAL A 400 4.40 15.69 21.34
CA VAL A 400 3.61 16.82 21.85
C VAL A 400 4.23 18.16 21.45
N GLY A 401 5.56 18.30 21.55
CA GLY A 401 6.27 19.53 21.20
C GLY A 401 6.20 19.86 19.70
N CYS A 402 6.45 18.88 18.83
CA CYS A 402 6.40 19.06 17.37
C CYS A 402 4.97 19.36 16.89
N TYR A 403 3.96 18.73 17.48
CA TYR A 403 2.56 19.06 17.21
C TYR A 403 2.21 20.48 17.62
N GLN A 404 2.64 20.91 18.81
CA GLN A 404 2.28 22.24 19.32
C GLN A 404 2.96 23.39 18.57
N LEU A 405 4.17 23.16 18.03
CA LEU A 405 4.83 24.12 17.13
C LEU A 405 4.18 24.25 15.76
N SER A 406 3.44 23.22 15.33
CA SER A 406 2.86 23.14 14.00
C SER A 406 1.34 23.30 14.07
N PHE A 407 0.61 22.19 14.15
CA PHE A 407 -0.83 22.16 14.02
C PHE A 407 -1.58 22.93 15.12
N GLY A 408 -1.02 23.00 16.34
CA GLY A 408 -1.67 23.64 17.50
C GLY A 408 -2.24 25.04 17.18
N PRO A 409 -1.40 26.07 16.96
CA PRO A 409 -1.87 27.41 16.63
C PRO A 409 -2.19 27.60 15.14
N ILE A 410 -1.50 26.90 14.23
CA ILE A 410 -1.64 27.13 12.79
C ILE A 410 -3.01 26.68 12.27
N GLY A 411 -3.56 25.57 12.78
CA GLY A 411 -4.86 25.06 12.35
C GLY A 411 -5.98 26.08 12.56
N TRP A 412 -6.07 26.65 13.77
CA TRP A 412 -7.07 27.68 14.11
C TRP A 412 -6.83 29.01 13.39
N LEU A 413 -5.56 29.41 13.26
CA LEU A 413 -5.20 30.66 12.61
C LEU A 413 -5.56 30.64 11.11
N MET A 414 -5.27 29.55 10.40
CA MET A 414 -5.63 29.42 8.98
C MET A 414 -7.14 29.39 8.74
N ILE A 415 -7.93 28.80 9.65
CA ILE A 415 -9.40 28.84 9.57
C ILE A 415 -9.90 30.29 9.71
N SER A 416 -9.25 31.12 10.53
CA SER A 416 -9.66 32.52 10.68
C SER A 416 -9.19 33.44 9.54
N GLU A 417 -8.07 33.09 8.87
CA GLU A 417 -7.44 33.90 7.82
C GLU A 417 -7.93 33.57 6.40
N ILE A 418 -8.18 32.28 6.08
CA ILE A 418 -8.45 31.85 4.70
C ILE A 418 -9.93 31.98 4.33
N PHE A 419 -10.85 31.84 5.29
CA PHE A 419 -12.28 31.94 4.98
C PHE A 419 -12.68 33.40 4.72
N PRO A 420 -13.37 33.68 3.59
CA PRO A 420 -13.86 35.01 3.28
C PRO A 420 -14.85 35.47 4.36
N LEU A 421 -14.88 36.78 4.66
CA LEU A 421 -15.66 37.38 5.75
C LEU A 421 -17.12 36.93 5.79
N ARG A 422 -17.73 36.69 4.61
CA ARG A 422 -19.12 36.24 4.44
C ARG A 422 -19.39 34.80 4.88
N LEU A 423 -18.40 33.92 4.69
CA LEU A 423 -18.49 32.50 5.01
C LEU A 423 -17.78 32.15 6.31
N ARG A 424 -17.12 33.12 6.98
CA ARG A 424 -16.25 32.88 8.13
C ARG A 424 -16.97 32.22 9.31
N GLY A 425 -18.19 32.66 9.65
CA GLY A 425 -18.97 32.03 10.74
C GLY A 425 -19.36 30.58 10.44
N ARG A 426 -19.87 30.32 9.24
CA ARG A 426 -20.27 28.97 8.78
C ARG A 426 -19.07 28.04 8.57
N GLY A 427 -18.00 28.56 7.97
CA GLY A 427 -16.74 27.85 7.76
C GLY A 427 -16.06 27.49 9.08
N LEU A 428 -16.06 28.39 10.06
CA LEU A 428 -15.58 28.12 11.41
C LEU A 428 -16.41 27.04 12.11
N SER A 429 -17.75 27.12 12.04
CA SER A 429 -18.64 26.07 12.57
C SER A 429 -18.34 24.70 11.97
N ILE A 430 -18.18 24.60 10.65
CA ILE A 430 -17.87 23.33 9.97
C ILE A 430 -16.48 22.83 10.35
N ALA A 431 -15.48 23.71 10.44
CA ALA A 431 -14.14 23.32 10.86
C ALA A 431 -14.11 22.80 12.31
N VAL A 432 -14.84 23.47 13.21
CA VAL A 432 -15.03 23.03 14.62
C VAL A 432 -15.74 21.68 14.65
N LEU A 433 -16.79 21.50 13.86
CA LEU A 433 -17.55 20.25 13.73
C LEU A 433 -16.65 19.08 13.27
N VAL A 434 -15.93 19.26 12.16
CA VAL A 434 -15.03 18.24 11.61
C VAL A 434 -13.92 17.91 12.60
N ASN A 435 -13.37 18.91 13.27
CA ASN A 435 -12.37 18.70 14.32
C ASN A 435 -12.91 17.84 15.47
N PHE A 436 -14.10 18.13 16.00
CA PHE A 436 -14.67 17.33 17.09
C PHE A 436 -15.12 15.94 16.63
N ALA A 437 -15.61 15.79 15.40
CA ALA A 437 -15.95 14.48 14.83
C ALA A 437 -14.72 13.57 14.75
N SER A 438 -13.62 14.08 14.19
CA SER A 438 -12.34 13.35 14.09
C SER A 438 -11.78 13.00 15.47
N ASN A 439 -11.74 13.97 16.40
CA ASN A 439 -11.23 13.73 17.74
C ASN A 439 -12.11 12.74 18.52
N ALA A 440 -13.44 12.81 18.40
CA ALA A 440 -14.34 11.87 19.07
C ALA A 440 -14.12 10.44 18.56
N LEU A 441 -14.02 10.27 17.23
CA LEU A 441 -13.77 8.97 16.60
C LEU A 441 -12.44 8.37 17.06
N VAL A 442 -11.34 9.12 16.97
CA VAL A 442 -10.01 8.64 17.36
C VAL A 442 -9.95 8.35 18.86
N THR A 443 -10.50 9.22 19.70
CA THR A 443 -10.51 9.03 21.16
C THR A 443 -11.30 7.79 21.57
N PHE A 444 -12.46 7.57 20.94
CA PHE A 444 -13.27 6.38 21.20
C PHE A 444 -12.57 5.09 20.72
N ALA A 445 -12.03 5.11 19.49
CA ALA A 445 -11.43 3.94 18.85
C ALA A 445 -10.07 3.54 19.43
N PHE A 446 -9.36 4.44 20.11
CA PHE A 446 -8.01 4.20 20.64
C PHE A 446 -7.96 2.98 21.57
N SER A 447 -8.83 2.92 22.59
CA SER A 447 -8.80 1.82 23.57
C SER A 447 -9.23 0.46 22.98
N PRO A 448 -10.29 0.35 22.15
CA PRO A 448 -10.62 -0.89 21.44
C PRO A 448 -9.52 -1.36 20.47
N LEU A 449 -8.92 -0.44 19.70
CA LEU A 449 -7.85 -0.78 18.76
C LEU A 449 -6.58 -1.23 19.49
N GLU A 450 -6.21 -0.56 20.58
CA GLU A 450 -5.08 -0.98 21.41
C GLU A 450 -5.24 -2.42 21.90
N THR A 451 -6.43 -2.81 22.34
CA THR A 451 -6.70 -4.20 22.76
C THR A 451 -6.67 -5.20 21.61
N LEU A 452 -6.99 -4.78 20.39
CA LEU A 452 -7.10 -5.66 19.22
C LEU A 452 -5.74 -5.92 18.55
N VAL A 453 -4.95 -4.87 18.32
CA VAL A 453 -3.70 -4.95 17.52
C VAL A 453 -2.43 -4.77 18.36
N GLY A 454 -2.56 -4.35 19.62
CA GLY A 454 -1.43 -4.06 20.51
C GLY A 454 -0.81 -2.69 20.25
N THR A 455 -0.28 -2.07 21.31
CA THR A 455 0.23 -0.69 21.35
C THR A 455 1.33 -0.41 20.31
N GLY A 456 2.23 -1.36 20.05
CA GLY A 456 3.33 -1.19 19.08
C GLY A 456 2.87 -1.14 17.62
N VAL A 457 1.95 -2.02 17.23
CA VAL A 457 1.38 -2.07 15.87
C VAL A 457 0.46 -0.88 15.63
N LEU A 458 -0.28 -0.45 16.67
CA LEU A 458 -1.11 0.74 16.63
C LEU A 458 -0.28 1.99 16.30
N PHE A 459 0.84 2.21 17.00
CA PHE A 459 1.72 3.35 16.71
C PHE A 459 2.44 3.25 15.36
N ALA A 460 2.77 2.04 14.88
CA ALA A 460 3.28 1.83 13.53
C ALA A 460 2.25 2.19 12.44
N GLY A 461 0.96 1.87 12.68
CA GLY A 461 -0.15 2.20 11.79
C GLY A 461 -0.41 3.71 11.66
N PHE A 462 -0.21 4.48 12.75
CA PHE A 462 -0.31 5.94 12.71
C PHE A 462 0.95 6.64 12.19
N GLY A 463 2.13 6.01 12.30
CA GLY A 463 3.42 6.56 11.89
C GLY A 463 3.83 6.25 10.45
N SER A 464 3.19 5.26 9.81
CA SER A 464 3.49 4.88 8.43
C SER A 464 2.44 5.45 7.47
N PRO A 465 2.80 6.16 6.39
CA PRO A 465 1.87 6.34 5.29
C PRO A 465 1.50 4.92 4.84
N THR A 466 0.21 4.55 4.95
CA THR A 466 -0.29 3.27 4.44
C THR A 466 0.38 3.01 3.11
N PRO A 467 1.14 1.91 2.95
CA PRO A 467 1.87 1.70 1.72
C PRO A 467 0.85 1.73 0.60
N GLY A 468 0.99 2.64 -0.38
CA GLY A 468 -0.01 2.80 -1.46
C GLY A 468 -0.27 1.52 -2.26
N PHE A 469 0.54 0.48 -2.03
CA PHE A 469 0.40 -0.86 -2.59
C PHE A 469 -0.50 -1.79 -1.78
N PHE A 470 -0.92 -1.48 -0.55
CA PHE A 470 -1.80 -2.34 0.25
C PHE A 470 -3.01 -1.57 0.77
N SER A 471 -4.21 -2.13 0.57
CA SER A 471 -5.47 -1.59 1.08
C SER A 471 -5.93 -2.43 2.28
N PRO A 472 -5.78 -1.93 3.52
CA PRO A 472 -6.19 -2.68 4.73
C PRO A 472 -7.67 -3.04 4.73
N GLU A 473 -8.53 -2.14 4.26
CA GLU A 473 -9.99 -2.36 4.19
C GLU A 473 -10.39 -3.55 3.33
N ARG A 474 -9.66 -3.79 2.23
CA ARG A 474 -9.98 -4.86 1.27
C ARG A 474 -9.03 -6.05 1.36
N GLY A 475 -7.94 -5.91 2.10
CA GLY A 475 -6.85 -6.89 2.14
C GLY A 475 -6.15 -7.10 0.79
N ILE A 476 -6.23 -6.11 -0.12
CA ILE A 476 -5.73 -6.23 -1.51
C ILE A 476 -4.37 -5.55 -1.64
N TYR A 477 -3.42 -6.29 -2.19
CA TYR A 477 -2.15 -5.79 -2.69
C TYR A 477 -2.30 -5.35 -4.15
N ARG A 478 -1.75 -4.19 -4.48
CA ARG A 478 -1.72 -3.59 -5.82
C ARG A 478 -0.28 -3.42 -6.28
N SER A 479 -0.07 -3.46 -7.59
CA SER A 479 1.23 -3.18 -8.16
C SER A 479 1.74 -1.78 -7.78
N LYS A 480 3.04 -1.70 -7.47
CA LYS A 480 3.76 -0.42 -7.35
C LYS A 480 4.15 0.16 -8.72
N HIS A 481 4.09 -0.64 -9.78
CA HIS A 481 4.30 -0.16 -11.13
C HIS A 481 3.08 0.63 -11.60
N ARG A 482 3.32 1.58 -12.51
CA ARG A 482 2.22 2.28 -13.18
C ARG A 482 1.41 1.28 -13.99
N PRO A 483 0.07 1.36 -13.99
CA PRO A 483 -0.75 0.54 -14.87
C PRO A 483 -0.32 0.70 -16.34
N ALA A 484 -0.16 -0.42 -17.04
CA ALA A 484 0.10 -0.46 -18.47
C ALA A 484 -1.23 -0.50 -19.24
N ALA A 485 -1.24 0.09 -20.43
CA ALA A 485 -2.40 0.10 -21.31
C ALA A 485 -2.46 -1.21 -22.10
N LEU A 486 -3.57 -1.94 -21.97
CA LEU A 486 -3.86 -3.09 -22.83
C LEU A 486 -4.70 -2.62 -24.03
N PRO A 487 -4.54 -3.25 -25.21
CA PRO A 487 -5.29 -2.87 -26.41
C PRO A 487 -6.80 -3.00 -26.17
N GLN A 488 -7.54 -1.95 -26.50
CA GLN A 488 -8.99 -1.89 -26.33
C GLN A 488 -9.75 -2.49 -27.51
N ASP A 489 -9.10 -2.60 -28.68
CA ASP A 489 -9.68 -3.22 -29.86
C ASP A 489 -9.94 -4.72 -29.62
N PRO A 490 -11.21 -5.18 -29.58
CA PRO A 490 -11.53 -6.58 -29.32
C PRO A 490 -11.06 -7.53 -30.43
N PHE A 491 -10.69 -7.01 -31.61
CA PHE A 491 -10.19 -7.79 -32.74
C PHE A 491 -8.65 -7.78 -32.86
N MET A 492 -7.95 -7.19 -31.89
CA MET A 492 -6.49 -7.28 -31.80
C MET A 492 -6.07 -8.66 -31.29
N ASP A 493 -5.63 -9.55 -32.17
CA ASP A 493 -5.05 -10.83 -31.78
C ASP A 493 -3.56 -10.70 -31.38
N LEU A 494 -3.02 -11.75 -30.77
CA LEU A 494 -1.63 -11.79 -30.30
C LEU A 494 -0.60 -11.55 -31.42
N VAL A 495 -0.79 -12.19 -32.59
CA VAL A 495 0.18 -12.13 -33.68
C VAL A 495 0.18 -10.73 -34.28
N SER A 496 -1.00 -10.16 -34.52
CA SER A 496 -1.15 -8.76 -34.94
C SER A 496 -0.54 -7.80 -33.92
N TYR A 497 -0.75 -8.05 -32.62
CA TYR A 497 -0.16 -7.24 -31.55
C TYR A 497 1.37 -7.27 -31.58
N VAL A 498 1.99 -8.45 -31.65
CA VAL A 498 3.46 -8.61 -31.70
C VAL A 498 4.07 -7.88 -32.89
N PHE A 499 3.44 -7.96 -34.08
CA PHE A 499 3.90 -7.30 -35.30
C PHE A 499 3.44 -5.84 -35.46
N SER A 500 2.66 -5.29 -34.52
CA SER A 500 2.23 -3.89 -34.54
C SER A 500 3.34 -2.92 -34.11
N PHE A 501 4.35 -3.43 -33.42
CA PHE A 501 5.47 -2.62 -32.93
C PHE A 501 6.54 -2.39 -33.99
N PRO A 502 7.20 -1.22 -33.99
CA PRO A 502 8.32 -0.96 -34.89
C PRO A 502 9.53 -1.80 -34.46
N HIS A 503 9.86 -2.83 -35.25
CA HIS A 503 11.07 -3.63 -35.02
C HIS A 503 12.29 -2.91 -35.64
N GLN A 504 13.10 -2.26 -34.81
CA GLN A 504 14.38 -1.68 -35.25
C GLN A 504 15.53 -2.71 -35.25
N GLY A 505 15.29 -3.92 -34.72
CA GLY A 505 16.25 -5.02 -34.74
C GLY A 505 16.41 -5.64 -36.13
N VAL A 506 17.63 -6.09 -36.46
CA VAL A 506 17.94 -6.75 -37.74
C VAL A 506 17.60 -8.23 -37.69
N THR A 507 18.08 -8.93 -36.66
CA THR A 507 17.97 -10.39 -36.53
C THR A 507 16.98 -10.75 -35.42
N ALA A 508 16.01 -11.61 -35.72
CA ALA A 508 15.01 -12.04 -34.74
C ALA A 508 15.48 -13.30 -33.99
N LEU A 509 15.86 -14.34 -34.74
CA LEU A 509 16.17 -15.66 -34.20
C LEU A 509 17.52 -16.13 -34.76
N VAL A 510 18.36 -16.73 -33.93
CA VAL A 510 19.67 -17.29 -34.32
C VAL A 510 19.84 -18.64 -33.65
N ASP A 511 20.20 -19.69 -34.40
CA ASP A 511 20.55 -20.98 -33.82
C ASP A 511 21.97 -20.92 -33.21
N SER A 512 22.13 -21.34 -31.95
CA SER A 512 23.40 -21.20 -31.21
C SER A 512 24.54 -22.02 -31.79
N ARG A 513 24.23 -23.12 -32.48
CA ARG A 513 25.23 -24.09 -32.96
C ARG A 513 25.63 -23.84 -34.42
N SER A 514 24.66 -23.70 -35.30
CA SER A 514 24.86 -23.52 -36.74
C SER A 514 25.08 -22.04 -37.12
N GLY A 515 24.66 -21.10 -36.28
CA GLY A 515 24.66 -19.67 -36.58
C GLY A 515 23.61 -19.26 -37.63
N ALA A 516 22.78 -20.19 -38.08
CA ALA A 516 21.70 -19.89 -39.00
C ALA A 516 20.66 -18.98 -38.33
N SER A 517 20.09 -18.03 -39.08
CA SER A 517 19.26 -16.99 -38.51
C SER A 517 18.05 -16.63 -39.38
N ILE A 518 17.05 -16.02 -38.74
CA ILE A 518 15.88 -15.44 -39.39
C ILE A 518 15.85 -13.95 -39.05
N ALA A 519 15.82 -13.11 -40.08
CA ALA A 519 15.72 -11.66 -39.91
C ALA A 519 14.29 -11.22 -39.57
N TYR A 520 14.13 -10.08 -38.87
CA TYR A 520 12.79 -9.52 -38.60
C TYR A 520 12.02 -9.22 -39.90
N ALA A 521 12.72 -8.79 -40.95
CA ALA A 521 12.15 -8.53 -42.27
C ALA A 521 11.52 -9.78 -42.92
N GLU A 522 12.03 -10.97 -42.60
CA GLU A 522 11.59 -12.25 -43.18
C GLU A 522 10.54 -12.92 -42.30
N LEU A 523 10.65 -12.78 -40.98
CA LEU A 523 9.84 -13.49 -39.99
C LEU A 523 8.34 -13.36 -40.26
N ARG A 524 7.85 -12.13 -40.49
CA ARG A 524 6.42 -11.89 -40.75
C ARG A 524 5.97 -12.57 -42.05
N GLY A 525 6.82 -12.58 -43.07
CA GLY A 525 6.55 -13.26 -44.34
C GLY A 525 6.41 -14.76 -44.13
N ILE A 526 7.37 -15.38 -43.46
CA ILE A 526 7.37 -16.83 -43.19
C ILE A 526 6.15 -17.25 -42.34
N VAL A 527 5.81 -16.47 -41.30
CA VAL A 527 4.63 -16.72 -40.47
C VAL A 527 3.34 -16.66 -41.30
N ARG A 528 3.21 -15.66 -42.19
CA ARG A 528 2.04 -15.55 -43.09
C ARG A 528 1.98 -16.68 -44.12
N SER A 529 3.13 -17.09 -44.67
CA SER A 529 3.20 -18.25 -45.56
C SER A 529 2.72 -19.52 -44.85
N LEU A 530 3.22 -19.77 -43.64
CA LEU A 530 2.83 -20.92 -42.83
C LEU A 530 1.31 -20.89 -42.55
N ALA A 531 0.76 -19.73 -42.18
CA ALA A 531 -0.67 -19.56 -41.95
C ALA A 531 -1.50 -19.86 -43.21
N ALA A 532 -1.10 -19.33 -44.37
CA ALA A 532 -1.76 -19.62 -45.64
C ALA A 532 -1.69 -21.11 -46.00
N GLY A 533 -0.54 -21.75 -45.76
CA GLY A 533 -0.35 -23.20 -45.93
C GLY A 533 -1.27 -24.02 -45.02
N LEU A 534 -1.36 -23.65 -43.74
CA LEU A 534 -2.24 -24.30 -42.76
C LEU A 534 -3.71 -24.21 -43.18
N SER A 535 -4.14 -23.04 -43.64
CA SER A 535 -5.50 -22.85 -44.17
C SER A 535 -5.78 -23.75 -45.37
N ARG A 536 -4.84 -23.87 -46.32
CA ARG A 536 -4.97 -24.75 -47.49
C ARG A 536 -5.09 -26.24 -47.16
N VAL A 537 -4.41 -26.70 -46.11
CA VAL A 537 -4.52 -28.11 -45.64
C VAL A 537 -5.74 -28.35 -44.75
N GLY A 538 -6.61 -27.33 -44.60
CA GLY A 538 -7.91 -27.40 -43.96
C GLY A 538 -7.92 -27.08 -42.47
N ILE A 539 -6.87 -26.44 -41.93
CA ILE A 539 -6.85 -26.01 -40.53
C ILE A 539 -7.64 -24.71 -40.37
N THR A 540 -8.50 -24.69 -39.36
CA THR A 540 -9.43 -23.61 -39.06
C THR A 540 -9.37 -23.22 -37.58
N SER A 541 -10.12 -22.20 -37.17
CA SER A 541 -10.22 -21.77 -35.77
C SER A 541 -10.86 -22.78 -34.81
N LYS A 542 -11.41 -23.88 -35.33
CA LYS A 542 -11.98 -24.97 -34.53
C LYS A 542 -10.96 -26.07 -34.19
N ASP A 543 -9.78 -26.02 -34.81
CA ASP A 543 -8.78 -27.07 -34.70
C ASP A 543 -7.78 -26.78 -33.58
N VAL A 544 -7.33 -27.86 -32.93
CA VAL A 544 -6.19 -27.80 -32.00
C VAL A 544 -4.97 -28.40 -32.67
N VAL A 545 -3.88 -27.63 -32.71
CA VAL A 545 -2.60 -28.04 -33.29
C VAL A 545 -1.60 -28.32 -32.18
N LEU A 546 -1.07 -29.54 -32.14
CA LEU A 546 -0.05 -29.94 -31.17
C LEU A 546 1.35 -29.69 -31.73
N VAL A 547 2.19 -28.99 -30.97
CA VAL A 547 3.59 -28.73 -31.30
C VAL A 547 4.49 -29.45 -30.31
N MET A 548 5.11 -30.54 -30.79
CA MET A 548 6.06 -31.40 -30.07
C MET A 548 7.49 -31.16 -30.58
N LEU A 549 7.98 -29.94 -30.41
CA LEU A 549 9.28 -29.53 -30.89
C LEU A 549 10.21 -29.15 -29.73
N PRO A 550 11.52 -29.43 -29.84
CA PRO A 550 12.51 -28.82 -28.96
C PRO A 550 12.62 -27.31 -29.27
N ASN A 551 13.43 -26.60 -28.49
CA ASN A 551 13.79 -25.22 -28.84
C ASN A 551 14.45 -25.22 -30.22
N SER A 552 13.93 -24.38 -31.11
CA SER A 552 14.48 -24.17 -32.44
C SER A 552 14.02 -22.81 -32.95
N ILE A 553 14.70 -22.26 -33.94
CA ILE A 553 14.26 -21.00 -34.55
C ILE A 553 12.95 -21.15 -35.34
N LEU A 554 12.53 -22.38 -35.64
CA LEU A 554 11.26 -22.67 -36.31
C LEU A 554 10.09 -22.79 -35.31
N PHE A 555 10.35 -23.00 -34.01
CA PHE A 555 9.30 -23.09 -33.01
C PHE A 555 8.42 -21.81 -32.96
N PRO A 556 8.99 -20.59 -32.86
CA PRO A 556 8.19 -19.36 -32.89
C PRO A 556 7.41 -19.18 -34.20
N VAL A 557 7.99 -19.60 -35.34
CA VAL A 557 7.33 -19.54 -36.64
C VAL A 557 6.07 -20.42 -36.66
N VAL A 558 6.20 -21.67 -36.18
CA VAL A 558 5.08 -22.61 -36.08
C VAL A 558 4.01 -22.08 -35.12
N PHE A 559 4.40 -21.63 -33.94
CA PHE A 559 3.51 -21.06 -32.95
C PHE A 559 2.69 -19.88 -33.52
N LEU A 560 3.35 -18.87 -34.10
CA LEU A 560 2.69 -17.69 -34.63
C LEU A 560 1.82 -17.99 -35.86
N GLY A 561 2.23 -18.92 -36.73
CA GLY A 561 1.43 -19.29 -37.89
C GLY A 561 0.16 -20.08 -37.53
N VAL A 562 0.22 -20.94 -36.51
CA VAL A 562 -0.98 -21.60 -35.95
C VAL A 562 -1.97 -20.56 -35.41
N LEU A 563 -1.49 -19.58 -34.64
CA LEU A 563 -2.34 -18.53 -34.11
C LEU A 563 -2.90 -17.60 -35.20
N SER A 564 -2.16 -17.39 -36.29
CA SER A 564 -2.58 -16.54 -37.41
C SER A 564 -3.81 -17.08 -38.16
N VAL A 565 -4.05 -18.40 -38.12
CA VAL A 565 -5.26 -19.02 -38.68
C VAL A 565 -6.38 -19.16 -37.64
N GLY A 566 -6.20 -18.59 -36.45
CA GLY A 566 -7.14 -18.67 -35.33
C GLY A 566 -7.24 -20.07 -34.69
N ALA A 567 -6.37 -21.00 -35.07
CA ALA A 567 -6.34 -22.34 -34.49
C ALA A 567 -5.74 -22.31 -33.08
N VAL A 568 -6.12 -23.28 -32.26
CA VAL A 568 -5.67 -23.37 -30.87
C VAL A 568 -4.31 -24.07 -30.82
N PHE A 569 -3.31 -23.38 -30.29
CA PHE A 569 -1.99 -23.94 -30.06
C PHE A 569 -1.96 -24.81 -28.81
N SER A 570 -1.43 -26.02 -28.91
CA SER A 570 -1.05 -26.82 -27.74
C SER A 570 0.36 -27.36 -27.93
N THR A 571 1.00 -27.74 -26.83
CA THR A 571 2.38 -28.19 -26.86
C THR A 571 2.64 -29.25 -25.80
N MET A 572 3.73 -29.97 -26.00
CA MET A 572 4.19 -31.03 -25.11
C MET A 572 5.70 -31.18 -25.26
N ASN A 573 6.34 -31.72 -24.22
CA ASN A 573 7.74 -32.07 -24.27
C ASN A 573 7.99 -33.08 -25.42
N PRO A 574 8.92 -32.83 -26.35
CA PRO A 574 9.27 -33.79 -27.40
C PRO A 574 9.81 -35.12 -26.83
N LEU A 575 10.29 -35.14 -25.59
CA LEU A 575 10.76 -36.35 -24.91
C LEU A 575 9.63 -37.15 -24.24
N SER A 576 8.38 -36.71 -24.33
CA SER A 576 7.26 -37.41 -23.72
C SER A 576 7.09 -38.85 -24.20
N SER A 577 6.63 -39.70 -23.31
CA SER A 577 6.38 -41.11 -23.59
C SER A 577 5.11 -41.29 -24.41
N ARG A 578 4.93 -42.47 -25.03
CA ARG A 578 3.71 -42.78 -25.80
C ARG A 578 2.46 -42.71 -24.94
N GLU A 579 2.57 -43.12 -23.67
CA GLU A 579 1.48 -43.09 -22.69
C GLU A 579 1.09 -41.65 -22.35
N GLU A 580 2.07 -40.77 -22.13
CA GLU A 580 1.83 -39.34 -21.89
C GLU A 580 1.15 -38.67 -23.09
N ILE A 581 1.65 -38.96 -24.30
CA ILE A 581 1.07 -38.49 -25.55
C ILE A 581 -0.39 -38.96 -25.66
N THR A 582 -0.64 -40.26 -25.50
CA THR A 582 -1.99 -40.85 -25.63
C THR A 582 -2.94 -40.26 -24.60
N LYS A 583 -2.48 -40.02 -23.37
CA LYS A 583 -3.26 -39.36 -22.32
C LYS A 583 -3.60 -37.92 -22.66
N GLN A 584 -2.67 -37.15 -23.23
CA GLN A 584 -2.97 -35.78 -23.63
C GLN A 584 -3.93 -35.75 -24.84
N MET A 585 -3.79 -36.70 -25.78
CA MET A 585 -4.68 -36.88 -26.93
C MET A 585 -6.12 -37.26 -26.52
N SER A 586 -6.31 -37.96 -25.40
CA SER A 586 -7.66 -38.27 -24.89
C SER A 586 -8.35 -37.07 -24.25
N LEU A 587 -7.57 -36.10 -23.76
CA LEU A 587 -8.08 -34.86 -23.17
C LEU A 587 -8.31 -33.77 -24.22
N CYS A 588 -7.52 -33.76 -25.30
CA CYS A 588 -7.56 -32.74 -26.33
C CYS A 588 -7.49 -33.37 -27.72
N ARG A 589 -8.51 -33.10 -28.55
CA ARG A 589 -8.59 -33.65 -29.91
C ARG A 589 -7.71 -32.83 -30.86
N PHE A 590 -6.50 -33.33 -31.12
CA PHE A 590 -5.58 -32.69 -32.05
C PHE A 590 -5.88 -33.03 -33.51
N THR A 591 -5.89 -32.03 -34.38
CA THR A 591 -6.11 -32.20 -35.83
C THR A 591 -4.79 -32.34 -36.61
N LEU A 592 -3.72 -31.73 -36.10
CA LEU A 592 -2.40 -31.70 -36.71
C LEU A 592 -1.31 -31.73 -35.63
N ILE A 593 -0.22 -32.45 -35.88
CA ILE A 593 0.95 -32.50 -35.00
C ILE A 593 2.21 -32.06 -35.75
N PHE A 594 2.88 -31.03 -35.25
CA PHE A 594 4.24 -30.69 -35.64
C PHE A 594 5.24 -31.39 -34.73
N THR A 595 6.20 -32.13 -35.28
CA THR A 595 7.16 -32.92 -34.50
C THR A 595 8.51 -33.04 -35.21
N VAL A 596 9.56 -33.44 -34.48
CA VAL A 596 10.83 -33.88 -35.08
C VAL A 596 10.71 -35.31 -35.65
N PRO A 597 11.54 -35.69 -36.65
CA PRO A 597 11.51 -37.03 -37.26
C PRO A 597 11.55 -38.19 -36.26
N ASP A 598 12.37 -38.08 -35.22
CA ASP A 598 12.58 -39.14 -34.21
C ASP A 598 11.32 -39.51 -33.43
N ASN A 599 10.33 -38.61 -33.38
CA ASN A 599 9.08 -38.82 -32.67
C ASN A 599 7.96 -39.41 -33.53
N VAL A 600 8.13 -39.51 -34.85
CA VAL A 600 7.08 -40.02 -35.76
C VAL A 600 6.65 -41.44 -35.38
N ALA A 601 7.60 -42.31 -35.01
CA ALA A 601 7.30 -43.67 -34.59
C ALA A 601 6.41 -43.74 -33.34
N LYS A 602 6.57 -42.80 -32.38
CA LYS A 602 5.75 -42.71 -31.17
C LYS A 602 4.30 -42.32 -31.48
N LEU A 603 4.10 -41.55 -32.55
CA LEU A 603 2.80 -41.03 -32.99
C LEU A 603 2.07 -41.97 -33.98
N GLY A 604 2.76 -42.99 -34.49
CA GLY A 604 2.20 -43.97 -35.42
C GLY A 604 0.96 -44.66 -34.84
N GLY A 605 -0.12 -44.72 -35.64
CA GLY A 605 -1.39 -45.35 -35.27
C GLY A 605 -2.38 -44.46 -34.50
N LEU A 606 -2.04 -43.19 -34.23
CA LEU A 606 -2.95 -42.25 -33.53
C LEU A 606 -3.98 -41.56 -34.44
N GLY A 607 -3.90 -41.76 -35.76
CA GLY A 607 -4.90 -41.24 -36.72
C GLY A 607 -4.90 -39.72 -36.94
N VAL A 608 -3.83 -39.02 -36.55
CA VAL A 608 -3.69 -37.56 -36.72
C VAL A 608 -2.65 -37.24 -37.80
N LYS A 609 -2.86 -36.15 -38.55
CA LYS A 609 -1.89 -35.67 -39.55
C LYS A 609 -0.60 -35.23 -38.87
N ILE A 610 0.54 -35.72 -39.34
CA ILE A 610 1.87 -35.42 -38.78
C ILE A 610 2.66 -34.60 -39.80
N VAL A 611 3.27 -33.51 -39.35
CA VAL A 611 4.22 -32.70 -40.11
C VAL A 611 5.56 -32.75 -39.40
N THR A 612 6.56 -33.34 -40.07
CA THR A 612 7.93 -33.34 -39.57
C THR A 612 8.57 -31.97 -39.81
N VAL A 613 9.15 -31.40 -38.75
CA VAL A 613 9.85 -30.12 -38.78
C VAL A 613 11.35 -30.39 -38.72
N PRO A 614 12.15 -29.75 -39.59
CA PRO A 614 13.60 -29.88 -39.54
C PRO A 614 14.16 -29.20 -38.29
N GLU A 615 15.24 -29.75 -37.74
CA GLU A 615 15.92 -29.15 -36.59
C GLU A 615 16.76 -27.93 -37.00
N GLU A 616 17.28 -27.95 -38.22
CA GLU A 616 18.05 -26.85 -38.81
C GLU A 616 17.20 -26.07 -39.83
N PRO A 617 17.33 -24.74 -39.89
CA PRO A 617 16.58 -23.91 -40.84
C PRO A 617 17.07 -24.06 -42.29
N LYS A 618 18.32 -24.46 -42.51
CA LYS A 618 18.79 -24.93 -43.82
C LYS A 618 18.60 -26.43 -43.85
N PHE A 619 17.57 -26.88 -44.56
CA PHE A 619 17.22 -28.30 -44.64
C PHE A 619 16.94 -28.71 -46.07
N ASP A 620 17.01 -30.02 -46.31
CA ASP A 620 16.61 -30.60 -47.58
C ASP A 620 15.07 -30.57 -47.72
N ALA A 621 14.58 -29.71 -48.60
CA ALA A 621 13.16 -29.57 -48.91
C ALA A 621 12.51 -30.88 -49.37
N HIS A 622 13.27 -31.79 -49.99
CA HIS A 622 12.76 -33.10 -50.42
C HIS A 622 12.53 -34.06 -49.25
N LYS A 623 13.24 -33.87 -48.13
CA LYS A 623 13.04 -34.67 -46.90
C LYS A 623 11.87 -34.16 -46.06
N PHE A 624 11.60 -32.86 -46.10
CA PHE A 624 10.57 -32.19 -45.29
C PHE A 624 9.49 -31.55 -46.16
N VAL A 625 9.02 -32.28 -47.20
CA VAL A 625 8.09 -31.75 -48.22
C VAL A 625 6.86 -31.08 -47.63
N LEU A 626 6.20 -31.73 -46.65
CA LEU A 626 4.99 -31.17 -46.04
C LEU A 626 5.26 -29.84 -45.33
N PHE A 627 6.33 -29.76 -44.54
CA PHE A 627 6.69 -28.54 -43.84
C PHE A 627 7.14 -27.44 -44.81
N ASN A 628 7.97 -27.79 -45.81
CA ASN A 628 8.41 -26.87 -46.85
C ASN A 628 7.22 -26.25 -47.60
N ASN A 629 6.24 -27.06 -47.99
CA ASN A 629 5.02 -26.59 -48.67
C ASN A 629 4.22 -25.61 -47.81
N LEU A 630 4.21 -25.77 -46.48
CA LEU A 630 3.55 -24.83 -45.59
C LEU A 630 4.32 -23.50 -45.53
N ILE A 631 5.63 -23.51 -45.28
CA ILE A 631 6.42 -22.27 -45.13
C ILE A 631 6.70 -21.54 -46.45
N SER A 632 6.56 -22.20 -47.59
CA SER A 632 6.71 -21.61 -48.94
C SER A 632 5.38 -21.27 -49.62
N SER A 633 4.25 -21.44 -48.93
CA SER A 633 2.94 -21.04 -49.48
C SER A 633 2.85 -19.52 -49.68
N ASP A 634 2.16 -19.08 -50.73
CA ASP A 634 1.91 -17.65 -50.98
C ASP A 634 1.19 -16.99 -49.77
N PRO A 635 1.82 -16.00 -49.10
CA PRO A 635 1.25 -15.26 -47.97
C PRO A 635 -0.09 -14.57 -48.20
N ASN A 636 -0.45 -14.35 -49.47
CA ASN A 636 -1.72 -13.74 -49.88
C ASN A 636 -2.72 -14.76 -50.44
N GLY A 637 -2.31 -16.04 -50.52
CA GLY A 637 -3.09 -17.09 -51.16
C GLY A 637 -4.22 -17.69 -50.31
N ALA A 638 -4.51 -17.13 -49.13
CA ALA A 638 -5.65 -17.47 -48.28
C ALA A 638 -6.12 -16.24 -47.49
N SER A 639 -7.44 -16.10 -47.33
CA SER A 639 -8.03 -15.05 -46.48
C SER A 639 -7.89 -15.46 -45.01
N MET A 640 -7.25 -14.61 -44.20
CA MET A 640 -7.09 -14.88 -42.76
C MET A 640 -8.41 -14.60 -42.02
N PRO A 641 -8.76 -15.41 -41.01
CA PRO A 641 -9.99 -15.20 -40.24
C PRO A 641 -9.89 -13.96 -39.35
N VAL A 642 -11.05 -13.41 -38.97
CA VAL A 642 -11.14 -12.40 -37.92
C VAL A 642 -11.03 -13.10 -36.56
N ILE A 643 -10.04 -12.73 -35.76
CA ILE A 643 -9.74 -13.33 -34.47
C ILE A 643 -10.04 -12.30 -33.37
N ARG A 644 -10.71 -12.72 -32.30
CA ARG A 644 -11.00 -11.87 -31.15
C ARG A 644 -10.02 -12.11 -30.02
N GLN A 645 -9.80 -11.08 -29.21
CA GLN A 645 -9.07 -11.16 -27.95
C GLN A 645 -9.62 -12.27 -27.01
N THR A 646 -10.93 -12.52 -27.03
CA THR A 646 -11.58 -13.53 -26.18
C THR A 646 -11.50 -14.96 -26.72
N ASP A 647 -11.03 -15.14 -27.95
CA ASP A 647 -10.89 -16.46 -28.56
C ASP A 647 -9.75 -17.22 -27.89
N THR A 648 -9.89 -18.54 -27.79
CA THR A 648 -8.85 -19.41 -27.23
C THR A 648 -7.65 -19.42 -28.17
N ALA A 649 -6.49 -19.02 -27.64
CA ALA A 649 -5.23 -19.03 -28.37
C ALA A 649 -4.43 -20.30 -28.06
N ALA A 650 -4.42 -20.73 -26.80
CA ALA A 650 -3.57 -21.85 -26.38
C ALA A 650 -4.22 -22.74 -25.32
N ILE A 651 -3.86 -24.03 -25.35
CA ILE A 651 -4.10 -25.01 -24.29
C ILE A 651 -2.75 -25.54 -23.82
N LEU A 652 -2.33 -25.12 -22.63
CA LEU A 652 -1.05 -25.52 -22.03
C LEU A 652 -1.28 -26.50 -20.89
N PHE A 653 -0.54 -27.60 -20.86
CA PHE A 653 -0.74 -28.61 -19.81
C PHE A 653 0.11 -28.33 -18.57
N SER A 654 -0.53 -28.29 -17.40
CA SER A 654 0.08 -28.03 -16.10
C SER A 654 -0.43 -29.03 -15.06
N SER A 655 0.43 -29.45 -14.13
CA SER A 655 0.01 -30.24 -12.96
C SER A 655 -0.84 -29.43 -11.95
N GLY A 656 -0.83 -28.10 -12.08
CA GLY A 656 -1.64 -27.14 -11.34
C GLY A 656 -1.63 -27.28 -9.81
N THR A 657 -2.62 -26.69 -9.17
CA THR A 657 -2.91 -26.82 -7.73
C THR A 657 -3.66 -28.10 -7.39
N THR A 658 -3.85 -29.03 -8.32
CA THR A 658 -4.59 -30.30 -8.12
C THR A 658 -3.73 -31.56 -8.23
N GLY A 659 -2.57 -31.50 -8.89
CA GLY A 659 -1.57 -32.60 -8.96
C GLY A 659 -1.69 -33.51 -10.20
N ALA A 660 -2.84 -33.55 -10.87
CA ALA A 660 -3.00 -34.16 -12.19
C ALA A 660 -2.76 -33.12 -13.30
N SER A 661 -2.16 -33.55 -14.42
CA SER A 661 -1.95 -32.67 -15.59
C SER A 661 -3.30 -32.27 -16.22
N LYS A 662 -3.55 -30.97 -16.32
CA LYS A 662 -4.79 -30.35 -16.82
C LYS A 662 -4.47 -29.35 -17.92
N GLY A 663 -5.36 -29.24 -18.90
CA GLY A 663 -5.23 -28.27 -19.98
C GLY A 663 -5.68 -26.89 -19.51
N VAL A 664 -4.75 -25.95 -19.40
CA VAL A 664 -5.01 -24.53 -19.08
C VAL A 664 -5.41 -23.80 -20.35
N VAL A 665 -6.63 -23.27 -20.40
CA VAL A 665 -7.16 -22.55 -21.55
C VAL A 665 -6.78 -21.07 -21.47
N LEU A 666 -5.95 -20.62 -22.40
CA LEU A 666 -5.49 -19.23 -22.53
C LEU A 666 -6.08 -18.58 -23.78
N THR A 667 -6.56 -17.36 -23.64
CA THR A 667 -7.09 -16.52 -24.73
C THR A 667 -6.00 -15.64 -25.35
N HIS A 668 -6.27 -15.07 -26.52
CA HIS A 668 -5.38 -14.06 -27.11
C HIS A 668 -5.15 -12.88 -26.15
N ARG A 669 -6.19 -12.44 -25.42
CA ARG A 669 -6.09 -11.39 -24.40
C ARG A 669 -5.12 -11.74 -23.28
N ASN A 670 -5.12 -13.00 -22.82
CA ASN A 670 -4.20 -13.43 -21.78
C ASN A 670 -2.75 -13.33 -22.25
N LEU A 671 -2.47 -13.79 -23.48
CA LEU A 671 -1.12 -13.76 -24.04
C LEU A 671 -0.66 -12.33 -24.38
N ILE A 672 -1.57 -11.45 -24.84
CA ILE A 672 -1.29 -10.01 -25.00
C ILE A 672 -0.93 -9.38 -23.65
N ALA A 673 -1.69 -9.70 -22.60
CA ALA A 673 -1.38 -9.24 -21.25
C ALA A 673 0.00 -9.78 -20.79
N THR A 674 0.39 -10.99 -21.16
CA THR A 674 1.76 -11.49 -20.91
C THR A 674 2.83 -10.67 -21.64
N VAL A 675 2.63 -10.35 -22.92
CA VAL A 675 3.58 -9.52 -23.67
C VAL A 675 3.75 -8.16 -23.00
N GLU A 676 2.64 -7.51 -22.65
CA GLU A 676 2.66 -6.15 -22.09
C GLU A 676 3.11 -6.11 -20.62
N LEU A 677 2.46 -6.88 -19.75
CA LEU A 677 2.60 -6.77 -18.29
C LEU A 677 3.84 -7.47 -17.74
N PHE A 678 4.41 -8.41 -18.49
CA PHE A 678 5.64 -9.11 -18.11
C PHE A 678 6.84 -8.63 -18.95
N VAL A 679 6.86 -8.93 -20.25
CA VAL A 679 8.10 -8.80 -21.04
C VAL A 679 8.45 -7.35 -21.36
N ARG A 680 7.48 -6.56 -21.83
CA ARG A 680 7.71 -5.14 -22.16
C ARG A 680 7.97 -4.29 -20.93
N VAL A 681 7.29 -4.60 -19.82
CA VAL A 681 7.52 -3.93 -18.52
C VAL A 681 8.91 -4.20 -17.99
N GLU A 682 9.41 -5.44 -18.04
CA GLU A 682 10.79 -5.74 -17.66
C GLU A 682 11.79 -4.95 -18.51
N ALA A 683 11.62 -4.97 -19.83
CA ALA A 683 12.51 -4.26 -20.72
C ALA A 683 12.52 -2.74 -20.48
N SER A 684 11.37 -2.15 -20.10
CA SER A 684 11.25 -0.73 -19.78
C SER A 684 11.99 -0.28 -18.51
N GLN A 685 12.46 -1.23 -17.69
CA GLN A 685 13.22 -0.91 -16.46
C GLN A 685 14.69 -0.61 -16.75
N TYR A 686 15.18 -0.98 -17.94
CA TYR A 686 16.56 -0.73 -18.36
C TYR A 686 16.62 0.47 -19.31
N SER A 687 17.68 1.27 -19.20
CA SER A 687 17.88 2.45 -20.06
C SER A 687 18.30 2.08 -21.49
N SER A 688 18.76 0.85 -21.71
CA SER A 688 19.18 0.40 -23.04
C SER A 688 17.98 0.12 -23.94
N GLU A 689 18.09 0.61 -25.17
CA GLU A 689 17.18 0.29 -26.26
C GLU A 689 16.97 -1.24 -26.39
N SER A 690 15.75 -1.73 -26.16
CA SER A 690 15.47 -3.15 -25.99
C SER A 690 15.79 -4.00 -27.23
N TRP A 691 15.73 -3.41 -28.44
CA TRP A 691 16.08 -4.08 -29.69
C TRP A 691 17.58 -4.37 -29.84
N ARG A 692 18.44 -3.75 -29.01
CA ARG A 692 19.88 -4.06 -28.95
C ARG A 692 20.19 -5.25 -28.07
N ASN A 693 19.24 -5.68 -27.24
CA ASN A 693 19.45 -6.78 -26.32
C ASN A 693 19.49 -8.11 -27.10
N VAL A 694 20.48 -8.93 -26.76
CA VAL A 694 20.61 -10.31 -27.23
C VAL A 694 20.30 -11.25 -26.08
N TYR A 695 19.29 -12.11 -26.26
CA TYR A 695 18.83 -13.08 -25.27
C TYR A 695 19.27 -14.49 -25.64
N LEU A 696 19.83 -15.23 -24.69
CA LEU A 696 20.04 -16.67 -24.85
C LEU A 696 18.85 -17.44 -24.30
N THR A 697 18.29 -18.36 -25.09
CA THR A 697 17.24 -19.26 -24.64
C THR A 697 17.75 -20.68 -24.47
N ALA A 698 17.69 -21.16 -23.23
CA ALA A 698 17.82 -22.58 -22.88
C ALA A 698 16.58 -23.08 -22.11
N ILE A 699 15.60 -22.20 -21.86
CA ILE A 699 14.34 -22.54 -21.22
C ILE A 699 13.39 -23.09 -22.29
N PRO A 700 12.66 -24.19 -22.02
CA PRO A 700 11.78 -24.80 -23.02
C PRO A 700 10.67 -23.87 -23.53
N MET A 701 10.61 -23.67 -24.84
CA MET A 701 9.54 -22.92 -25.53
C MET A 701 8.19 -23.64 -25.50
N PHE A 702 8.18 -24.97 -25.29
CA PHE A 702 6.97 -25.75 -25.03
C PHE A 702 6.39 -25.55 -23.63
N HIS A 703 7.03 -24.74 -22.77
CA HIS A 703 6.52 -24.40 -21.45
C HIS A 703 6.22 -22.89 -21.37
N VAL A 704 5.22 -22.48 -20.58
CA VAL A 704 4.74 -21.09 -20.54
C VAL A 704 5.85 -20.06 -20.32
N TYR A 705 6.89 -20.40 -19.54
CA TYR A 705 8.01 -19.50 -19.29
C TYR A 705 8.86 -19.24 -20.56
N GLY A 706 9.23 -20.28 -21.29
CA GLY A 706 9.96 -20.10 -22.55
C GLY A 706 9.07 -19.58 -23.67
N LEU A 707 7.82 -20.05 -23.74
CA LEU A 707 6.83 -19.59 -24.73
C LEU A 707 6.63 -18.07 -24.64
N SER A 708 6.40 -17.57 -23.42
CA SER A 708 6.10 -16.16 -23.18
C SER A 708 7.23 -15.21 -23.57
N LEU A 709 8.47 -15.57 -23.24
CA LEU A 709 9.63 -14.77 -23.59
C LEU A 709 10.00 -14.93 -25.07
N PHE A 710 10.26 -16.17 -25.52
CA PHE A 710 11.00 -16.41 -26.75
C PHE A 710 10.13 -16.63 -27.99
N SER A 711 8.86 -16.95 -27.83
CA SER A 711 7.94 -17.15 -28.96
C SER A 711 6.98 -15.99 -29.19
N MET A 712 6.93 -15.01 -28.26
CA MET A 712 6.08 -13.82 -28.41
C MET A 712 6.69 -12.54 -27.84
N GLY A 713 7.01 -12.49 -26.55
CA GLY A 713 7.32 -11.24 -25.85
C GLY A 713 8.55 -10.50 -26.39
N LEU A 714 9.67 -11.19 -26.52
CA LEU A 714 10.92 -10.60 -27.01
C LEU A 714 10.85 -10.21 -28.49
N LEU A 715 10.03 -10.91 -29.28
CA LEU A 715 9.76 -10.53 -30.68
C LEU A 715 9.07 -9.15 -30.75
N SER A 716 8.18 -8.84 -29.79
CA SER A 716 7.53 -7.52 -29.72
C SER A 716 8.50 -6.36 -29.40
N LEU A 717 9.69 -6.67 -28.88
CA LEU A 717 10.72 -5.69 -28.52
C LEU A 717 11.75 -5.48 -29.63
N GLY A 718 11.75 -6.31 -30.68
CA GLY A 718 12.80 -6.27 -31.70
C GLY A 718 14.14 -6.85 -31.23
N SER A 719 14.19 -7.57 -30.11
CA SER A 719 15.41 -8.17 -29.57
C SER A 719 15.87 -9.38 -30.39
N THR A 720 17.18 -9.70 -30.31
CA THR A 720 17.73 -10.93 -30.91
C THR A 720 17.62 -12.08 -29.93
N ILE A 721 17.14 -13.25 -30.38
CA ILE A 721 17.03 -14.46 -29.57
C ILE A 721 17.98 -15.53 -30.13
N VAL A 722 19.01 -15.87 -29.37
CA VAL A 722 19.94 -16.98 -29.63
C VAL A 722 19.35 -18.24 -29.03
N VAL A 723 18.97 -19.18 -29.89
CA VAL A 723 18.23 -20.39 -29.57
C VAL A 723 19.15 -21.56 -29.37
N MET A 724 19.16 -22.07 -28.14
CA MET A 724 19.81 -23.32 -27.77
C MET A 724 18.75 -24.41 -27.63
N SER A 725 18.92 -25.49 -28.39
CA SER A 725 17.95 -26.60 -28.44
C SER A 725 17.75 -27.28 -27.08
N LYS A 726 18.85 -27.52 -26.37
CA LYS A 726 18.88 -28.04 -25.00
C LYS A 726 20.02 -27.38 -24.24
N PHE A 727 19.85 -27.19 -22.93
CA PHE A 727 20.91 -26.60 -22.12
C PHE A 727 22.19 -27.45 -22.13
N ASP A 728 23.29 -26.83 -22.54
CA ASP A 728 24.65 -27.31 -22.37
C ASP A 728 25.52 -26.14 -21.90
N VAL A 729 26.30 -26.34 -20.83
CA VAL A 729 27.02 -25.24 -20.19
C VAL A 729 28.17 -24.72 -21.05
N GLU A 730 28.85 -25.58 -21.79
CA GLU A 730 29.96 -25.16 -22.66
C GLU A 730 29.43 -24.43 -23.89
N GLU A 731 28.34 -24.92 -24.46
CA GLU A 731 27.63 -24.24 -25.54
C GLU A 731 27.10 -22.88 -25.07
N ALA A 732 26.57 -22.78 -23.84
CA ALA A 732 26.12 -21.51 -23.28
C ALA A 732 27.26 -20.49 -23.17
N VAL A 733 28.40 -20.89 -22.60
CA VAL A 733 29.59 -20.01 -22.48
C VAL A 733 30.06 -19.56 -23.86
N ARG A 734 30.18 -20.48 -24.83
CA ARG A 734 30.55 -20.15 -26.22
C ARG A 734 29.56 -19.21 -26.88
N ALA A 735 28.26 -19.47 -26.76
CA ALA A 735 27.22 -18.66 -27.37
C ALA A 735 27.17 -17.25 -26.77
N ILE A 736 27.38 -17.12 -25.45
CA ILE A 736 27.45 -15.82 -24.78
C ILE A 736 28.56 -14.96 -25.37
N ASP A 737 29.75 -15.53 -25.53
CA ASP A 737 30.91 -14.80 -26.05
C ASP A 737 30.80 -14.54 -27.57
N ALA A 738 30.29 -15.50 -28.34
CA ALA A 738 30.19 -15.42 -29.80
C ALA A 738 29.12 -14.42 -30.25
N PHE A 739 27.93 -14.47 -29.64
CA PHE A 739 26.78 -13.63 -30.02
C PHE A 739 26.63 -12.39 -29.15
N LYS A 740 27.56 -12.15 -28.20
CA LYS A 740 27.50 -11.05 -27.23
C LYS A 740 26.16 -11.01 -26.49
N VAL A 741 25.77 -12.17 -25.96
CA VAL A 741 24.52 -12.31 -25.19
C VAL A 741 24.55 -11.36 -24.01
N THR A 742 23.48 -10.59 -23.87
CA THR A 742 23.28 -9.59 -22.82
C THR A 742 22.34 -10.07 -21.72
N HIS A 743 21.37 -10.91 -22.06
CA HIS A 743 20.33 -11.36 -21.15
C HIS A 743 20.24 -12.88 -21.19
N PHE A 744 20.17 -13.53 -20.04
CA PHE A 744 20.01 -14.98 -19.98
C PHE A 744 18.96 -15.39 -18.94
N PRO A 745 17.69 -15.54 -19.35
CA PRO A 745 16.66 -16.15 -18.52
C PRO A 745 17.00 -17.61 -18.21
N SER A 746 16.96 -17.96 -16.92
CA SER A 746 17.49 -19.20 -16.39
C SER A 746 16.56 -19.83 -15.35
N VAL A 747 16.95 -21.02 -14.89
CA VAL A 747 16.38 -21.79 -13.79
C VAL A 747 17.50 -22.21 -12.84
N PRO A 748 17.22 -22.61 -11.58
CA PRO A 748 18.28 -22.84 -10.59
C PRO A 748 19.40 -23.80 -11.05
N PRO A 749 19.11 -24.93 -11.73
CA PRO A 749 20.16 -25.81 -12.25
C PRO A 749 21.11 -25.16 -13.26
N ILE A 750 20.58 -24.30 -14.14
CA ILE A 750 21.37 -23.54 -15.11
C ILE A 750 22.29 -22.55 -14.37
N MET A 751 21.74 -21.84 -13.39
CA MET A 751 22.50 -20.90 -12.56
C MET A 751 23.67 -21.60 -11.85
N THR A 752 23.41 -22.76 -11.23
CA THR A 752 24.46 -23.56 -10.57
C THR A 752 25.53 -24.05 -11.56
N ALA A 753 25.14 -24.45 -12.77
CA ALA A 753 26.08 -24.86 -13.81
C ALA A 753 27.00 -23.70 -14.25
N LEU A 754 26.46 -22.49 -14.40
CA LEU A 754 27.24 -21.29 -14.74
C LEU A 754 28.26 -20.91 -13.64
N ILE A 755 27.85 -20.97 -12.37
CA ILE A 755 28.76 -20.74 -11.23
C ILE A 755 29.92 -21.74 -11.26
N ARG A 756 29.62 -23.02 -11.53
CA ARG A 756 30.64 -24.08 -11.64
C ARG A 756 31.58 -23.83 -12.80
N ALA A 757 31.06 -23.44 -13.97
CA ALA A 757 31.87 -23.13 -15.15
C ALA A 757 32.82 -21.95 -14.89
N ASN A 758 32.34 -20.90 -14.21
CA ASN A 758 33.17 -19.78 -13.78
C ASN A 758 34.30 -20.23 -12.84
N GLY A 759 34.00 -21.05 -11.83
CA GLY A 759 35.00 -21.57 -10.90
C GLY A 759 36.04 -22.49 -11.56
N ALA A 760 35.65 -23.25 -12.60
CA ALA A 760 36.55 -24.18 -13.29
C ALA A 760 37.40 -23.53 -14.39
N THR A 761 36.87 -22.54 -15.11
CA THR A 761 37.49 -21.97 -16.32
C THR A 761 37.89 -20.51 -16.20
N GLY A 762 37.42 -19.80 -15.17
CA GLY A 762 37.58 -18.36 -15.03
C GLY A 762 36.74 -17.53 -16.03
N CYS A 763 35.75 -18.15 -16.70
CA CYS A 763 34.91 -17.44 -17.67
C CYS A 763 34.15 -16.28 -17.02
N ARG A 764 34.36 -15.06 -17.52
CA ARG A 764 33.77 -13.85 -16.92
C ARG A 764 32.40 -13.47 -17.50
N LEU A 765 32.03 -14.01 -18.67
CA LEU A 765 30.76 -13.73 -19.35
C LEU A 765 30.47 -12.21 -19.44
N GLN A 766 31.45 -11.46 -19.95
CA GLN A 766 31.46 -9.99 -19.83
C GLN A 766 30.31 -9.27 -20.53
N SER A 767 29.72 -9.88 -21.57
CA SER A 767 28.59 -9.28 -22.28
C SER A 767 27.27 -9.38 -21.51
N LEU A 768 27.16 -10.27 -20.52
CA LEU A 768 25.95 -10.41 -19.73
C LEU A 768 25.71 -9.15 -18.89
N VAL A 769 24.52 -8.60 -19.05
CA VAL A 769 23.99 -7.46 -18.31
C VAL A 769 22.98 -7.95 -17.26
N GLN A 770 22.14 -8.93 -17.61
CA GLN A 770 21.09 -9.44 -16.73
C GLN A 770 20.98 -10.96 -16.80
N VAL A 771 20.81 -11.58 -15.63
CA VAL A 771 20.34 -12.97 -15.52
C VAL A 771 19.10 -12.98 -14.65
N SER A 772 18.03 -13.53 -15.21
CA SER A 772 16.81 -13.78 -14.45
C SER A 772 16.67 -15.25 -14.11
N CYS A 773 16.10 -15.55 -12.95
CA CYS A 773 15.85 -16.93 -12.52
C CYS A 773 14.41 -17.09 -12.01
N GLY A 774 13.78 -18.23 -12.30
CA GLY A 774 12.40 -18.48 -11.89
C GLY A 774 12.04 -19.96 -11.92
N ALA A 775 10.74 -20.23 -11.96
CA ALA A 775 10.12 -21.57 -12.00
C ALA A 775 10.30 -22.46 -10.75
N ALA A 776 11.36 -22.27 -9.96
CA ALA A 776 11.61 -23.02 -8.75
C ALA A 776 12.31 -22.17 -7.67
N PRO A 777 12.15 -22.53 -6.38
CA PRO A 777 12.86 -21.86 -5.29
C PRO A 777 14.38 -21.91 -5.46
N ILE A 778 15.05 -20.85 -5.01
CA ILE A 778 16.51 -20.75 -5.05
C ILE A 778 17.02 -20.58 -3.62
N ALA A 779 18.00 -21.40 -3.23
CA ALA A 779 18.64 -21.25 -1.94
C ALA A 779 19.40 -19.90 -1.87
N PRO A 780 19.31 -19.13 -0.77
CA PRO A 780 20.03 -17.85 -0.62
C PRO A 780 21.54 -17.95 -0.88
N LYS A 781 22.15 -19.08 -0.50
CA LYS A 781 23.57 -19.37 -0.78
C LYS A 781 23.87 -19.38 -2.28
N ALA A 782 23.03 -20.02 -3.09
CA ALA A 782 23.24 -20.09 -4.54
C ALA A 782 23.10 -18.70 -5.20
N ILE A 783 22.21 -17.84 -4.69
CA ILE A 783 22.09 -16.44 -5.12
C ILE A 783 23.37 -15.68 -4.78
N HIS A 784 23.86 -15.82 -3.55
CA HIS A 784 25.11 -15.17 -3.13
C HIS A 784 26.32 -15.63 -3.98
N ASP A 785 26.44 -16.94 -4.22
CA ASP A 785 27.51 -17.50 -5.04
C ASP A 785 27.44 -17.01 -6.50
N PHE A 786 26.24 -16.86 -7.06
CA PHE A 786 26.04 -16.26 -8.37
C PHE A 786 26.53 -14.81 -8.43
N LEU A 787 26.12 -13.99 -7.46
CA LEU A 787 26.50 -12.58 -7.38
C LEU A 787 28.01 -12.39 -7.19
N LYS A 788 28.66 -13.34 -6.49
CA LYS A 788 30.12 -13.35 -6.34
C LYS A 788 30.82 -13.75 -7.64
N ALA A 789 30.29 -14.73 -8.36
CA ALA A 789 30.85 -15.18 -9.64
C ALA A 789 30.69 -14.13 -10.75
N PHE A 790 29.57 -13.41 -10.77
CA PHE A 790 29.21 -12.45 -11.82
C PHE A 790 28.73 -11.11 -11.24
N PRO A 791 29.61 -10.33 -10.59
CA PRO A 791 29.22 -9.11 -9.87
C PRO A 791 28.72 -7.97 -10.77
N HIS A 792 29.02 -8.01 -12.07
CA HIS A 792 28.56 -7.05 -13.07
C HIS A 792 27.15 -7.33 -13.60
N VAL A 793 26.59 -8.51 -13.32
CA VAL A 793 25.29 -8.95 -13.82
C VAL A 793 24.19 -8.55 -12.84
N ASP A 794 23.15 -7.91 -13.35
CA ASP A 794 21.92 -7.69 -12.59
C ASP A 794 21.15 -9.02 -12.45
N PHE A 795 21.06 -9.51 -11.22
CA PHE A 795 20.33 -10.74 -10.91
C PHE A 795 18.93 -10.42 -10.40
N ILE A 796 17.93 -10.94 -11.10
CA ILE A 796 16.52 -10.79 -10.73
C ILE A 796 15.82 -12.15 -10.67
N GLN A 797 14.77 -12.25 -9.88
CA GLN A 797 13.88 -13.41 -9.91
C GLN A 797 12.52 -13.07 -10.51
N GLY A 798 11.71 -14.08 -10.83
CA GLY A 798 10.33 -13.88 -11.24
C GLY A 798 9.44 -15.04 -10.82
N TYR A 799 8.16 -14.74 -10.64
CA TYR A 799 7.13 -15.72 -10.28
C TYR A 799 5.92 -15.60 -11.21
N GLY A 800 5.44 -16.76 -11.63
CA GLY A 800 4.25 -16.90 -12.47
C GLY A 800 3.87 -18.38 -12.62
N LEU A 801 2.64 -18.62 -13.03
CA LEU A 801 2.10 -19.97 -13.26
C LEU A 801 1.60 -20.08 -14.71
N THR A 802 1.32 -21.31 -15.14
CA THR A 802 0.65 -21.52 -16.44
C THR A 802 -0.75 -20.90 -16.42
N GLU A 803 -1.46 -21.05 -15.30
CA GLU A 803 -2.78 -20.50 -15.01
C GLU A 803 -2.81 -18.97 -14.96
N SER A 804 -1.65 -18.31 -14.80
CA SER A 804 -1.51 -16.85 -14.87
C SER A 804 -0.79 -16.37 -16.13
N ALA A 805 -0.67 -17.24 -17.13
CA ALA A 805 0.05 -16.99 -18.38
C ALA A 805 1.49 -16.42 -18.15
N ALA A 806 2.18 -16.96 -17.13
CA ALA A 806 3.48 -16.54 -16.61
C ALA A 806 3.53 -15.15 -15.94
N VAL A 807 2.42 -14.41 -15.83
CA VAL A 807 2.39 -13.11 -15.16
C VAL A 807 2.10 -13.28 -13.67
N GLY A 808 2.95 -12.70 -12.83
CA GLY A 808 2.76 -12.68 -11.38
C GLY A 808 3.59 -11.55 -10.78
N THR A 809 4.85 -11.83 -10.49
CA THR A 809 5.81 -10.83 -10.00
C THR A 809 7.12 -10.87 -10.78
N ARG A 810 7.81 -9.73 -10.83
CA ARG A 810 9.12 -9.63 -11.47
C ARG A 810 10.07 -8.81 -10.61
N GLY A 811 11.32 -9.29 -10.50
CA GLY A 811 12.37 -8.62 -9.75
C GLY A 811 12.56 -7.19 -10.25
N PHE A 812 12.76 -6.29 -9.29
CA PHE A 812 12.97 -4.86 -9.52
C PHE A 812 14.16 -4.43 -8.68
N ASN A 813 15.31 -4.29 -9.31
CA ASN A 813 16.52 -3.78 -8.68
C ASN A 813 16.73 -2.32 -9.12
N THR A 814 17.06 -1.46 -8.16
CA THR A 814 17.53 -0.09 -8.42
C THR A 814 18.89 0.09 -7.77
N THR A 815 19.55 1.23 -8.03
CA THR A 815 20.82 1.56 -7.40
C THR A 815 20.75 1.51 -5.86
N ASN A 816 19.58 1.82 -5.28
CA ASN A 816 19.38 1.91 -3.83
C ASN A 816 18.62 0.72 -3.23
N CYS A 817 18.00 -0.15 -4.04
CA CYS A 817 17.19 -1.25 -3.56
C CYS A 817 17.47 -2.50 -4.39
N LYS A 818 18.10 -3.50 -3.76
CA LYS A 818 18.42 -4.80 -4.35
C LYS A 818 17.85 -5.90 -3.46
N ARG A 819 16.75 -6.52 -3.89
CA ARG A 819 16.05 -7.58 -3.13
C ARG A 819 16.22 -8.92 -3.86
N HIS A 820 17.46 -9.38 -4.01
CA HIS A 820 17.78 -10.56 -4.83
C HIS A 820 17.08 -11.85 -4.41
N ILE A 821 16.72 -11.99 -3.13
CA ILE A 821 16.00 -13.17 -2.59
C ILE A 821 14.50 -13.13 -2.95
N SER A 822 13.92 -11.94 -3.11
CA SER A 822 12.50 -11.79 -3.46
C SER A 822 12.24 -12.23 -4.90
N VAL A 823 11.04 -12.77 -5.16
CA VAL A 823 10.53 -13.01 -6.51
C VAL A 823 10.00 -11.75 -7.20
N GLY A 824 10.11 -10.60 -6.53
CA GLY A 824 9.92 -9.28 -7.10
C GLY A 824 8.62 -8.57 -6.72
N LEU A 825 8.32 -7.51 -7.47
CA LEU A 825 7.12 -6.70 -7.30
C LEU A 825 5.99 -7.26 -8.18
N LEU A 826 4.75 -7.07 -7.73
CA LEU A 826 3.55 -7.44 -8.48
C LEU A 826 3.52 -6.73 -9.84
N ALA A 827 3.30 -7.49 -10.92
CA ALA A 827 3.24 -6.93 -12.28
C ALA A 827 2.16 -5.85 -12.42
N PRO A 828 2.28 -4.89 -13.35
CA PRO A 828 1.26 -3.88 -13.58
C PRO A 828 -0.11 -4.50 -13.83
N ASN A 829 -1.16 -3.80 -13.40
CA ASN A 829 -2.57 -4.23 -13.57
C ASN A 829 -2.94 -5.54 -12.86
N MET A 830 -1.99 -6.21 -12.20
CA MET A 830 -2.27 -7.35 -11.33
C MET A 830 -2.58 -6.89 -9.91
N GLN A 831 -3.41 -7.68 -9.25
CA GLN A 831 -3.74 -7.57 -7.83
C GLN A 831 -3.43 -8.90 -7.15
N ALA A 832 -3.11 -8.84 -5.86
CA ALA A 832 -2.87 -10.02 -5.04
C ALA A 832 -3.60 -9.94 -3.71
N LYS A 833 -3.87 -11.10 -3.11
CA LYS A 833 -4.28 -11.26 -1.72
C LYS A 833 -3.39 -12.32 -1.08
N ILE A 834 -3.10 -12.17 0.20
CA ILE A 834 -2.58 -13.25 1.04
C ILE A 834 -3.72 -13.65 1.96
N ILE A 835 -4.16 -14.90 1.92
CA ILE A 835 -5.26 -15.39 2.75
C ILE A 835 -4.76 -16.37 3.81
N ASP A 836 -5.27 -16.24 5.02
CA ASP A 836 -5.04 -17.18 6.10
C ASP A 836 -5.69 -18.54 5.78
N LEU A 837 -4.96 -19.63 6.01
CA LEU A 837 -5.39 -20.97 5.62
C LEU A 837 -6.51 -21.54 6.50
N GLU A 838 -6.64 -21.05 7.74
CA GLU A 838 -7.61 -21.56 8.71
C GLU A 838 -8.88 -20.70 8.70
N THR A 839 -8.71 -19.38 8.72
CA THR A 839 -9.80 -18.41 8.86
C THR A 839 -10.31 -17.87 7.52
N GLY A 840 -9.51 -17.99 6.44
CA GLY A 840 -9.82 -17.40 5.13
C GLY A 840 -9.69 -15.87 5.09
N SER A 841 -9.22 -15.24 6.17
CA SER A 841 -9.09 -13.78 6.27
C SER A 841 -7.92 -13.25 5.44
N CYS A 842 -8.04 -12.04 4.90
CA CYS A 842 -6.93 -11.40 4.20
C CYS A 842 -5.86 -10.90 5.19
N LEU A 843 -4.59 -11.14 4.88
CA LEU A 843 -3.46 -10.89 5.75
C LEU A 843 -2.64 -9.66 5.30
N PRO A 844 -2.15 -8.84 6.25
CA PRO A 844 -1.34 -7.66 5.97
C PRO A 844 0.12 -7.99 5.61
N PRO A 845 0.91 -7.01 5.12
CA PRO A 845 2.32 -7.22 4.83
C PRO A 845 3.08 -7.78 6.05
N GLY A 846 4.02 -8.70 5.79
CA GLY A 846 4.82 -9.38 6.81
C GLY A 846 4.20 -10.66 7.36
N THR A 847 2.96 -11.01 6.97
CA THR A 847 2.31 -12.26 7.39
C THR A 847 2.16 -13.22 6.20
N SER A 848 2.43 -14.50 6.44
CA SER A 848 2.36 -15.56 5.40
C SER A 848 1.00 -16.23 5.32
N GLY A 849 0.56 -16.52 4.11
CA GLY A 849 -0.67 -17.25 3.81
C GLY A 849 -0.72 -17.72 2.35
N GLU A 850 -1.87 -18.22 1.88
CA GLU A 850 -2.04 -18.60 0.48
C GLU A 850 -2.10 -17.35 -0.41
N LEU A 851 -1.30 -17.36 -1.48
CA LEU A 851 -1.30 -16.30 -2.49
C LEU A 851 -2.47 -16.49 -3.47
N LEU A 852 -3.25 -15.43 -3.63
CA LEU A 852 -4.25 -15.31 -4.68
C LEU A 852 -3.85 -14.21 -5.65
N LEU A 853 -4.06 -14.44 -6.94
CA LEU A 853 -3.78 -13.47 -8.02
C LEU A 853 -5.05 -13.12 -8.79
N HIS A 854 -5.16 -11.87 -9.22
CA HIS A 854 -6.24 -11.39 -10.07
C HIS A 854 -5.72 -10.42 -11.12
N GLY A 855 -6.15 -10.59 -12.38
CA GLY A 855 -5.79 -9.69 -13.49
C GLY A 855 -6.01 -10.30 -14.87
N ALA A 856 -5.67 -9.54 -15.91
CA ALA A 856 -5.98 -9.89 -17.31
C ALA A 856 -5.22 -11.12 -17.85
N ALA A 857 -4.15 -11.54 -17.18
CA ALA A 857 -3.36 -12.70 -17.57
C ALA A 857 -3.87 -14.03 -16.98
N ILE A 858 -4.85 -13.99 -16.07
CA ILE A 858 -5.45 -15.20 -15.49
C ILE A 858 -6.19 -15.97 -16.58
N MET A 859 -5.98 -17.29 -16.62
CA MET A 859 -6.57 -18.22 -17.58
C MET A 859 -8.10 -18.11 -17.63
N LYS A 860 -8.68 -18.59 -18.74
CA LYS A 860 -10.13 -18.74 -18.86
C LYS A 860 -10.68 -19.86 -17.95
N GLY A 861 -9.90 -20.91 -17.76
CA GLY A 861 -10.26 -22.09 -16.96
C GLY A 861 -9.50 -23.33 -17.39
N TYR A 862 -9.82 -24.47 -16.78
CA TYR A 862 -9.32 -25.78 -17.21
C TYR A 862 -10.23 -26.40 -18.28
N LEU A 863 -9.61 -27.07 -19.26
CA LEU A 863 -10.29 -27.70 -20.39
C LEU A 863 -11.20 -28.84 -19.91
N ASN A 864 -12.51 -28.70 -20.15
CA ASN A 864 -13.53 -29.69 -19.82
C ASN A 864 -13.53 -30.12 -18.32
N ASP A 865 -13.15 -29.21 -17.42
CA ASP A 865 -13.03 -29.47 -15.97
C ASP A 865 -13.53 -28.25 -15.18
N ASP A 866 -14.86 -28.06 -15.18
CA ASP A 866 -15.52 -26.93 -14.53
C ASP A 866 -15.33 -26.97 -13.00
N ASP A 867 -15.36 -28.16 -12.39
CA ASP A 867 -15.13 -28.35 -10.95
C ASP A 867 -13.73 -27.86 -10.54
N ALA A 868 -12.70 -28.21 -11.31
CA ALA A 868 -11.36 -27.69 -11.07
C ALA A 868 -11.25 -26.20 -11.32
N THR A 869 -11.99 -25.69 -12.32
CA THR A 869 -12.01 -24.26 -12.65
C THR A 869 -12.59 -23.45 -11.50
N SER A 870 -13.78 -23.82 -10.99
CA SER A 870 -14.41 -23.17 -9.84
C SER A 870 -13.63 -23.34 -8.54
N SER A 871 -12.86 -24.43 -8.40
CA SER A 871 -11.97 -24.63 -7.24
C SER A 871 -10.71 -23.76 -7.29
N ALA A 872 -10.19 -23.50 -8.49
CA ALA A 872 -8.97 -22.72 -8.68
C ALA A 872 -9.24 -21.21 -8.83
N ILE A 873 -10.35 -20.83 -9.47
CA ILE A 873 -10.78 -19.45 -9.68
C ILE A 873 -12.07 -19.26 -8.86
N ILE A 874 -11.94 -18.62 -7.70
CA ILE A 874 -13.08 -18.35 -6.82
C ILE A 874 -13.97 -17.23 -7.37
N GLU A 875 -15.15 -17.05 -6.76
CA GLU A 875 -16.03 -15.91 -7.03
C GLU A 875 -15.21 -14.60 -7.00
N ASP A 876 -15.53 -13.67 -7.91
CA ASP A 876 -14.76 -12.46 -8.24
C ASP A 876 -13.47 -12.66 -9.07
N GLY A 877 -13.17 -13.86 -9.55
CA GLY A 877 -12.11 -14.09 -10.55
C GLY A 877 -10.70 -14.21 -9.97
N TRP A 878 -10.56 -14.46 -8.67
CA TRP A 878 -9.26 -14.66 -8.02
C TRP A 878 -8.74 -16.08 -8.24
N LEU A 879 -7.54 -16.20 -8.81
CA LEU A 879 -6.82 -17.46 -8.94
C LEU A 879 -6.12 -17.81 -7.62
N LYS A 880 -6.50 -18.92 -7.01
CA LYS A 880 -5.76 -19.57 -5.92
C LYS A 880 -4.51 -20.22 -6.47
N THR A 881 -3.33 -19.74 -6.11
CA THR A 881 -2.07 -20.24 -6.68
C THR A 881 -1.60 -21.55 -6.04
N GLY A 882 -2.12 -21.88 -4.85
CA GLY A 882 -1.65 -23.01 -4.05
C GLY A 882 -0.26 -22.80 -3.46
N ASP A 883 0.30 -21.58 -3.54
CA ASP A 883 1.62 -21.24 -3.02
C ASP A 883 1.49 -20.38 -1.76
N ILE A 884 2.31 -20.68 -0.74
CA ILE A 884 2.39 -19.93 0.51
C ILE A 884 3.39 -18.80 0.32
N ALA A 885 2.96 -17.56 0.58
CA ALA A 885 3.77 -16.37 0.36
C ALA A 885 3.46 -15.26 1.36
N TYR A 886 4.33 -14.25 1.40
CA TYR A 886 4.05 -12.97 2.04
C TYR A 886 4.67 -11.82 1.24
N PHE A 887 4.09 -10.63 1.37
CA PHE A 887 4.70 -9.38 0.91
C PHE A 887 5.43 -8.70 2.07
N ASP A 888 6.62 -8.15 1.84
CA ASP A 888 7.30 -7.31 2.83
C ASP A 888 6.70 -5.88 2.89
N GLY A 889 7.22 -5.05 3.81
CA GLY A 889 6.79 -3.66 3.97
C GLY A 889 7.08 -2.77 2.75
N ASP A 890 7.92 -3.21 1.82
CA ASP A 890 8.26 -2.51 0.58
C ASP A 890 7.43 -3.00 -0.62
N GLY A 891 6.62 -4.05 -0.45
CA GLY A 891 5.76 -4.63 -1.49
C GLY A 891 6.43 -5.71 -2.34
N TYR A 892 7.58 -6.25 -1.89
CA TYR A 892 8.26 -7.37 -2.53
C TYR A 892 7.68 -8.70 -2.05
N LEU A 893 7.42 -9.61 -3.00
CA LEU A 893 6.84 -10.93 -2.72
C LEU A 893 7.94 -11.96 -2.39
N TYR A 894 7.66 -12.81 -1.41
CA TYR A 894 8.48 -13.95 -1.02
C TYR A 894 7.64 -15.22 -1.03
N ILE A 895 8.04 -16.20 -1.84
CA ILE A 895 7.42 -17.53 -1.87
C ILE A 895 8.12 -18.42 -0.84
N LEU A 896 7.34 -19.02 0.05
CA LEU A 896 7.84 -19.91 1.11
C LEU A 896 7.72 -21.38 0.72
N ASP A 897 6.54 -21.81 0.26
CA ASP A 897 6.26 -23.22 -0.03
C ASP A 897 5.05 -23.40 -0.95
N ARG A 898 4.69 -24.64 -1.30
CA ARG A 898 3.42 -25.01 -1.95
C ARG A 898 2.54 -25.82 -1.00
N LEU A 899 1.27 -25.45 -0.90
CA LEU A 899 0.29 -26.10 -0.02
C LEU A 899 0.19 -27.63 -0.20
N LYS A 900 0.44 -28.13 -1.41
CA LYS A 900 0.35 -29.56 -1.71
C LYS A 900 1.61 -30.36 -1.38
N GLU A 901 2.72 -29.65 -1.24
CA GLU A 901 4.04 -30.24 -1.03
C GLU A 901 4.43 -30.17 0.45
N THR A 902 3.78 -29.29 1.23
CA THR A 902 3.89 -29.21 2.69
C THR A 902 3.61 -30.55 3.37
N ILE A 903 4.53 -30.97 4.22
CA ILE A 903 4.48 -32.23 4.97
C ILE A 903 3.73 -32.00 6.28
N LYS A 904 2.76 -32.85 6.61
CA LYS A 904 1.94 -32.74 7.81
C LYS A 904 2.38 -33.73 8.90
N TYR A 905 3.31 -33.30 9.76
CA TYR A 905 3.83 -34.10 10.87
C TYR A 905 3.15 -33.74 12.19
N LYS A 906 2.33 -34.64 12.75
CA LYS A 906 1.58 -34.43 14.01
C LYS A 906 0.81 -33.10 14.07
N GLY A 907 0.22 -32.69 12.95
CA GLY A 907 -0.50 -31.43 12.81
C GLY A 907 0.38 -30.21 12.47
N PHE A 908 1.71 -30.32 12.58
CA PHE A 908 2.63 -29.27 12.15
C PHE A 908 2.89 -29.34 10.65
N GLN A 909 2.86 -28.19 10.01
CA GLN A 909 3.22 -28.03 8.60
C GLN A 909 4.73 -27.81 8.46
N ILE A 910 5.36 -28.63 7.64
CA ILE A 910 6.79 -28.58 7.37
C ILE A 910 6.97 -28.35 5.87
N ALA A 911 7.60 -27.23 5.52
CA ALA A 911 7.94 -26.95 4.15
C ALA A 911 9.13 -27.82 3.70
N PRO A 912 9.02 -28.64 2.64
CA PRO A 912 10.15 -29.38 2.11
C PRO A 912 11.30 -28.47 1.69
N ALA A 913 10.97 -27.30 1.13
CA ALA A 913 11.95 -26.32 0.65
C ALA A 913 12.88 -25.80 1.77
N ASP A 914 12.38 -25.63 3.00
CA ASP A 914 13.19 -25.25 4.17
C ASP A 914 14.29 -26.30 4.43
N LEU A 915 13.90 -27.57 4.39
CA LEU A 915 14.81 -28.69 4.65
C LEU A 915 15.78 -28.90 3.48
N GLU A 916 15.33 -28.71 2.25
CA GLU A 916 16.17 -28.76 1.05
C GLU A 916 17.23 -27.67 1.06
N ALA A 917 16.85 -26.42 1.38
CA ALA A 917 17.76 -25.29 1.47
C ALA A 917 18.84 -25.50 2.53
N LEU A 918 18.49 -26.18 3.62
CA LEU A 918 19.43 -26.57 4.67
C LEU A 918 20.37 -27.69 4.20
N LEU A 919 19.80 -28.77 3.65
CA LEU A 919 20.54 -29.96 3.23
C LEU A 919 21.51 -29.64 2.08
N ILE A 920 21.09 -28.84 1.10
CA ILE A 920 21.94 -28.46 -0.04
C ILE A 920 23.14 -27.60 0.39
N ALA A 921 23.12 -27.03 1.60
CA ALA A 921 24.25 -26.30 2.14
C ALA A 921 25.40 -27.21 2.62
N HIS A 922 25.14 -28.50 2.84
CA HIS A 922 26.13 -29.47 3.28
C HIS A 922 27.21 -29.73 2.20
N PRO A 923 28.52 -29.69 2.51
CA PRO A 923 29.60 -29.76 1.50
C PRO A 923 29.58 -31.01 0.59
N ASP A 924 29.11 -32.12 1.15
CA ASP A 924 29.06 -33.44 0.50
C ASP A 924 27.76 -33.70 -0.28
N ILE A 925 26.76 -32.81 -0.18
CA ILE A 925 25.48 -32.95 -0.88
C ILE A 925 25.50 -32.12 -2.16
N VAL A 926 25.17 -32.76 -3.29
CA VAL A 926 25.18 -32.15 -4.65
C VAL A 926 23.78 -31.75 -5.10
N ASP A 927 22.77 -32.56 -4.78
CA ASP A 927 21.36 -32.26 -5.04
C ASP A 927 20.51 -32.93 -3.95
N VAL A 928 19.33 -32.37 -3.68
CA VAL A 928 18.43 -32.88 -2.64
C VAL A 928 16.97 -32.62 -2.99
N ALA A 929 16.11 -33.53 -2.57
CA ALA A 929 14.68 -33.32 -2.52
C ALA A 929 14.07 -33.92 -1.25
N VAL A 930 13.15 -33.21 -0.61
CA VAL A 930 12.43 -33.68 0.58
C VAL A 930 10.97 -33.93 0.24
N THR A 931 10.38 -35.01 0.74
CA THR A 931 8.97 -35.34 0.55
C THR A 931 8.37 -35.97 1.81
N ALA A 932 7.04 -36.03 1.87
CA ALA A 932 6.32 -36.79 2.88
C ALA A 932 6.37 -38.30 2.59
N ALA A 933 6.56 -39.10 3.63
CA ALA A 933 6.18 -40.51 3.67
C ALA A 933 5.10 -40.72 4.74
N LYS A 934 4.17 -41.65 4.50
CA LYS A 934 3.11 -41.98 5.48
C LYS A 934 3.73 -42.64 6.72
N ASN A 935 3.22 -42.27 7.90
CA ASN A 935 3.59 -42.84 9.18
C ASN A 935 2.35 -42.93 10.08
N GLU A 936 2.11 -44.09 10.69
CA GLU A 936 0.87 -44.36 11.44
C GLU A 936 0.68 -43.44 12.66
N GLU A 937 1.76 -43.07 13.36
CA GLU A 937 1.67 -42.24 14.56
C GLU A 937 1.76 -40.73 14.28
N ALA A 938 2.48 -40.33 13.23
CA ALA A 938 2.76 -38.93 12.94
C ALA A 938 1.92 -38.37 11.77
N GLY A 939 1.14 -39.22 11.08
CA GLY A 939 0.49 -38.90 9.81
C GLY A 939 1.50 -38.96 8.66
N GLU A 940 2.38 -37.96 8.58
CA GLU A 940 3.46 -37.90 7.61
C GLU A 940 4.80 -37.63 8.29
N ILE A 941 5.89 -38.18 7.75
CA ILE A 941 7.28 -37.89 8.16
C ILE A 941 8.09 -37.29 7.00
N PRO A 942 9.01 -36.34 7.27
CA PRO A 942 9.91 -35.84 6.24
C PRO A 942 10.99 -36.86 5.86
N VAL A 943 11.08 -37.17 4.56
CA VAL A 943 12.09 -38.05 3.96
C VAL A 943 12.93 -37.28 2.95
N ALA A 944 14.25 -37.32 3.08
CA ALA A 944 15.18 -36.65 2.19
C ALA A 944 15.80 -37.63 1.18
N PHE A 945 15.72 -37.30 -0.10
CA PHE A 945 16.44 -37.94 -1.19
C PHE A 945 17.70 -37.13 -1.48
N VAL A 946 18.87 -37.77 -1.35
CA VAL A 946 20.16 -37.07 -1.37
C VAL A 946 21.04 -37.61 -2.48
N VAL A 947 21.59 -36.72 -3.30
CA VAL A 947 22.67 -37.01 -4.24
C VAL A 947 23.96 -36.53 -3.61
N THR A 948 24.90 -37.44 -3.37
CA THR A 948 26.19 -37.12 -2.75
C THR A 948 27.28 -36.84 -3.79
N ARG A 949 28.33 -36.17 -3.36
CA ARG A 949 29.55 -36.01 -4.15
C ARG A 949 30.24 -37.36 -4.30
N SER A 950 30.81 -37.63 -5.48
CA SER A 950 31.60 -38.84 -5.74
C SER A 950 32.67 -39.06 -4.68
N GLY A 951 32.66 -40.23 -4.04
CA GLY A 951 33.62 -40.60 -2.98
C GLY A 951 33.26 -40.14 -1.57
N SER A 952 32.11 -39.48 -1.34
CA SER A 952 31.65 -39.11 0.00
C SER A 952 31.31 -40.35 0.85
N LYS A 953 31.60 -40.27 2.15
CA LYS A 953 31.27 -41.29 3.18
C LYS A 953 30.06 -40.90 4.04
N LEU A 954 29.27 -39.91 3.59
CA LEU A 954 28.15 -39.37 4.34
C LEU A 954 27.09 -40.44 4.62
N THR A 955 26.74 -40.67 5.88
CA THR A 955 25.71 -41.63 6.28
C THR A 955 24.34 -40.99 6.45
N SER A 956 23.26 -41.80 6.47
CA SER A 956 21.91 -41.30 6.73
C SER A 956 21.78 -40.63 8.10
N THR A 957 22.46 -41.17 9.11
CA THR A 957 22.50 -40.61 10.47
C THR A 957 23.16 -39.22 10.48
N ASP A 958 24.27 -39.04 9.78
CA ASP A 958 24.97 -37.76 9.68
C ASP A 958 24.06 -36.67 9.11
N VAL A 959 23.32 -36.99 8.04
CA VAL A 959 22.37 -36.08 7.39
C VAL A 959 21.23 -35.71 8.33
N ILE A 960 20.67 -36.69 9.04
CA ILE A 960 19.58 -36.48 10.00
C ILE A 960 20.05 -35.61 11.17
N GLU A 961 21.24 -35.84 11.70
CA GLU A 961 21.83 -35.03 12.78
C GLU A 961 22.19 -33.61 12.33
N PHE A 962 22.73 -33.47 11.11
CA PHE A 962 23.05 -32.17 10.53
C PHE A 962 21.80 -31.28 10.47
N VAL A 963 20.67 -31.82 10.03
CA VAL A 963 19.38 -31.11 10.03
C VAL A 963 18.92 -30.85 11.47
N ALA A 964 18.95 -31.86 12.34
CA ALA A 964 18.43 -31.77 13.70
C ALA A 964 19.08 -30.66 14.56
N LYS A 965 20.36 -30.34 14.31
CA LYS A 965 21.08 -29.27 15.02
C LYS A 965 20.61 -27.86 14.64
N GLN A 966 19.85 -27.72 13.55
CA GLN A 966 19.53 -26.43 12.93
C GLN A 966 18.02 -26.17 12.82
N VAL A 967 17.18 -27.14 13.15
CA VAL A 967 15.72 -27.01 13.07
C VAL A 967 15.04 -27.50 14.35
N THR A 968 13.80 -27.07 14.57
CA THR A 968 12.97 -27.55 15.67
C THR A 968 12.70 -29.06 15.55
N PRO A 969 12.48 -29.79 16.67
CA PRO A 969 12.36 -31.25 16.65
C PRO A 969 11.31 -31.82 15.69
N TYR A 970 10.21 -31.09 15.46
CA TYR A 970 9.17 -31.51 14.53
C TYR A 970 9.60 -31.39 13.06
N LYS A 971 10.45 -30.42 12.68
CA LYS A 971 10.97 -30.23 11.31
C LYS A 971 12.06 -31.22 10.92
N LYS A 972 12.71 -31.90 11.88
CA LYS A 972 13.85 -32.79 11.61
C LYS A 972 13.49 -33.88 10.57
N VAL A 973 14.39 -34.13 9.62
CA VAL A 973 14.27 -35.25 8.67
C VAL A 973 14.29 -36.58 9.43
N ARG A 974 13.40 -37.50 9.09
CA ARG A 974 13.26 -38.80 9.77
C ARG A 974 13.91 -39.95 9.01
N GLU A 975 14.09 -39.79 7.71
CA GLU A 975 14.63 -40.82 6.83
C GLU A 975 15.39 -40.20 5.66
N VAL A 976 16.44 -40.88 5.20
CA VAL A 976 17.32 -40.42 4.13
C VAL A 976 17.53 -41.55 3.13
N VAL A 977 17.31 -41.27 1.86
CA VAL A 977 17.50 -42.20 0.74
C VAL A 977 18.55 -41.62 -0.20
N PHE A 978 19.64 -42.33 -0.43
CA PHE A 978 20.67 -41.92 -1.37
C PHE A 978 20.28 -42.31 -2.80
N VAL A 979 20.36 -41.37 -3.73
CA VAL A 979 19.98 -41.58 -5.14
C VAL A 979 21.04 -40.99 -6.07
N ASN A 980 21.11 -41.52 -7.30
CA ASN A 980 22.04 -41.03 -8.32
C ASN A 980 21.64 -39.66 -8.89
N SER A 981 20.34 -39.35 -8.93
CA SER A 981 19.81 -38.06 -9.38
C SER A 981 18.42 -37.80 -8.81
N ILE A 982 18.04 -36.53 -8.68
CA ILE A 982 16.68 -36.12 -8.30
C ILE A 982 15.82 -35.99 -9.56
N PRO A 983 14.66 -36.65 -9.64
CA PRO A 983 13.76 -36.51 -10.78
C PRO A 983 13.18 -35.09 -10.81
N ARG A 984 13.45 -34.37 -11.90
CA ARG A 984 12.98 -32.99 -12.13
C ARG A 984 12.27 -32.91 -13.47
N SER A 985 11.24 -32.06 -13.55
CA SER A 985 10.62 -31.69 -14.81
C SER A 985 11.60 -30.92 -15.70
N PRO A 986 11.32 -30.78 -17.01
CA PRO A 986 12.12 -29.93 -17.90
C PRO A 986 12.25 -28.46 -17.44
N ALA A 987 11.29 -27.96 -16.65
CA ALA A 987 11.33 -26.64 -16.05
C ALA A 987 12.14 -26.57 -14.74
N GLY A 988 12.81 -27.65 -14.32
CA GLY A 988 13.63 -27.74 -13.10
C GLY A 988 12.86 -28.06 -11.81
N LYS A 989 11.52 -28.11 -11.84
CA LYS A 989 10.67 -28.47 -10.69
C LYS A 989 10.86 -29.93 -10.28
N THR A 990 11.07 -30.19 -8.99
CA THR A 990 11.15 -31.54 -8.41
C THR A 990 9.87 -32.35 -8.62
N LEU A 991 9.97 -33.56 -9.13
CA LEU A 991 8.85 -34.48 -9.34
C LEU A 991 8.61 -35.33 -8.08
N ARG A 992 8.17 -34.70 -6.99
CA ARG A 992 8.00 -35.35 -5.66
C ARG A 992 7.08 -36.56 -5.67
N ARG A 993 6.09 -36.58 -6.57
CA ARG A 993 5.23 -37.75 -6.74
C ARG A 993 6.05 -38.99 -7.14
N GLN A 994 6.96 -38.87 -8.10
CA GLN A 994 7.82 -39.99 -8.50
C GLN A 994 8.71 -40.44 -7.33
N LEU A 995 9.21 -39.51 -6.51
CA LEU A 995 9.97 -39.85 -5.31
C LEU A 995 9.14 -40.66 -4.29
N ARG A 996 7.88 -40.27 -4.06
CA ARG A 996 6.96 -41.02 -3.18
C ARG A 996 6.59 -42.38 -3.76
N ASP A 997 6.32 -42.44 -5.06
CA ASP A 997 5.96 -43.68 -5.74
C ASP A 997 7.14 -44.67 -5.69
N ASN A 998 8.38 -44.20 -5.90
CA ASN A 998 9.60 -44.99 -5.74
C ASN A 998 9.80 -45.47 -4.29
N LEU A 999 9.54 -44.60 -3.31
CA LEU A 999 9.63 -44.97 -1.89
C LEU A 999 8.61 -46.04 -1.52
N ALA A 1000 7.38 -45.92 -2.02
CA ALA A 1000 6.33 -46.91 -1.82
C ALA A 1000 6.68 -48.24 -2.48
N ALA A 1001 7.22 -48.21 -3.70
CA ALA A 1001 7.68 -49.40 -4.40
C ALA A 1001 8.88 -50.09 -3.72
N SER A 1002 9.77 -49.34 -3.05
CA SER A 1002 10.87 -49.92 -2.27
C SER A 1002 10.45 -50.55 -0.93
N ARG A 1003 9.20 -50.30 -0.50
CA ARG A 1003 8.64 -50.79 0.77
C ARG A 1003 7.61 -51.91 0.59
N MET A 1004 7.20 -52.19 -0.66
CA MET A 1004 6.52 -53.41 -1.06
C MET A 1004 7.56 -54.46 -1.41
#